data_AF-A0A1H4AMX9-F1
#
_entry.id   AF-A0A1H4AMX9-F1
#
_cell.length_a   1.000
_cell.length_b   1.000
_cell.length_c   1.000
_cell.angle_alpha   90.00
_cell.angle_beta   90.00
_cell.angle_gamma   90.00
#
_symmetry.space_group_name_H-M   'P 1'
#
loop_
_entity.id
_entity.type
_entity.pdbx_description
1 polymer ?
#
loop_
_entity_poly.entity_id
_entity_poly.type
_entity_poly.pdbx_seq_one_letter_code
_entity_poly.pdbx_strand_id
1 'polypeptide(L)'
;MPAVLTHKAIMLLARERINTIRAVLQHRIDTGAASVTTLERQLLAIATEASRIFSSDPRPRTQLPGVLFAPPVGNDLRSYPISQFAVMGSMGPDITGFSGLLSPGHAWVFDTVHKGTPDTNRELVNAQSCDLILEFWAQVKQRITAEVAALPARNHTLDTMRAFVLGHVCHIAADVVSHPYVNGIQWQTVEDGIEKFHAPTERNMEAYIARTVLGRSSTRSGQAWDLWWPTSDEVPRQFFSAWEEALKAVYKAGDGSRPGYQPFVENLASLDPPTMNTDFIKDGYHMYRHGVLPIGYGYGFWSWWGWLALFFVPALVLPLVVAAMPRGGQIFLADGSKRTGRSYLEYLATPLAFGLPASIGLGALIGSLSTHGIGGRYWLGMVGLIIAGILATVLFTTLGADNLPAGFSWTVLFALPAGIASLQVLLASIDGAHGQRGGQLGLALVFALPPLVMFALFLYFFGLLFPVTMKPESSAHTAFEDMAFWVAFAQWALVMLGLWFSQSCRLRDEFIPEKPAENNAPADDEQPSENNNPADNSVKRRFVGLFDDTTLHHDMRPIVSDRAVLSEVYPSGYRPLVKLWWTGSGELFVRSDRFQLVFSASEDGSDPQIVPAPIAPMTLAEFIEFLSNTVKQPGGNTTGLLKGEIVHPDNPENPGNPDYELPSGATFADHGDAKDSLEDHDAEAAIFKKLGSSADDTDYTLYHAPKFAQAVGYGRNGPVPPARNLGGTPLTHDPEQEGYEYIHDPAKSSSSDALMSVAADFAAILCLGATTHMSPMQDSGGNNIEKIYQVFRNWSLDRRRVNEWRMIVAGGALNEKGSNRSGYDSKMPAHQGPTDPSAWRSRLLGAGAAGQTAFDEGEQTARQLGWVKLLREWLEVTRTSGQNPLDTNAMRPGNPSNQALNRGMAWLFDLVDPTPAP
;
A
#
# COMPACT_ATOMS: atom_id res chain seq x y z
N MET A 1 -0.63 3.74 0.83
CA MET A 1 -1.09 3.53 -0.55
C MET A 1 -2.18 4.50 -0.96
N PRO A 2 -1.81 5.57 -1.66
CA PRO A 2 -2.53 5.84 -2.90
C PRO A 2 -1.52 5.95 -4.06
N ALA A 3 -0.95 4.83 -4.50
CA ALA A 3 -0.07 4.78 -5.67
C ALA A 3 -0.89 4.71 -7.00
N VAL A 4 -1.91 5.56 -7.14
CA VAL A 4 -2.91 5.45 -8.22
C VAL A 4 -2.33 5.71 -9.60
N LEU A 5 -1.53 6.77 -9.74
CA LEU A 5 -0.89 7.14 -11.00
C LEU A 5 0.29 6.23 -11.30
N THR A 6 0.96 5.69 -10.27
CA THR A 6 2.04 4.71 -10.41
C THR A 6 1.57 3.48 -11.17
N HIS A 7 0.54 2.80 -10.66
CA HIS A 7 -0.03 1.62 -11.29
C HIS A 7 -0.56 1.90 -12.69
N LYS A 8 -1.26 3.03 -12.86
CA LYS A 8 -1.77 3.47 -14.16
C LYS A 8 -0.65 3.70 -15.16
N ALA A 9 0.43 4.36 -14.76
CA ALA A 9 1.58 4.63 -15.62
C ALA A 9 2.28 3.35 -16.05
N ILE A 10 2.50 2.39 -15.13
CA ILE A 10 3.07 1.08 -15.45
C ILE A 10 2.16 0.31 -16.43
N MET A 11 0.84 0.31 -16.22
CA MET A 11 -0.11 -0.29 -17.16
C MET A 11 -0.05 0.37 -18.54
N LEU A 12 0.05 1.70 -18.61
CA LEU A 12 0.18 2.41 -19.90
C LEU A 12 1.49 2.06 -20.61
N LEU A 13 2.60 2.00 -19.88
CA LEU A 13 3.89 1.55 -20.42
C LEU A 13 3.82 0.09 -20.90
N ALA A 14 3.13 -0.79 -20.17
CA ALA A 14 2.95 -2.19 -20.54
C ALA A 14 2.15 -2.33 -21.85
N ARG A 15 1.08 -1.54 -22.00
CA ARG A 15 0.32 -1.45 -23.25
C ARG A 15 1.23 -1.03 -24.41
N GLU A 16 2.07 0.00 -24.23
CA GLU A 16 2.99 0.42 -25.29
C GLU A 16 4.06 -0.64 -25.59
N ARG A 17 4.51 -1.40 -24.59
CA ARG A 17 5.38 -2.55 -24.82
C ARG A 17 4.70 -3.62 -25.67
N ILE A 18 3.45 -3.97 -25.39
CA ILE A 18 2.66 -4.92 -26.19
C ILE A 18 2.50 -4.43 -27.62
N ASN A 19 2.20 -3.14 -27.82
CA ASN A 19 2.12 -2.54 -29.15
C ASN A 19 3.46 -2.60 -29.89
N THR A 20 4.57 -2.41 -29.19
CA THR A 20 5.92 -2.53 -29.76
C THR A 20 6.20 -3.97 -30.20
N ILE A 21 5.89 -4.96 -29.34
CA ILE A 21 6.03 -6.39 -29.67
C ILE A 21 5.21 -6.72 -30.90
N ARG A 22 3.92 -6.32 -30.93
CA ARG A 22 3.04 -6.51 -32.08
C ARG A 22 3.61 -5.89 -33.35
N ALA A 23 4.04 -4.64 -33.30
CA ALA A 23 4.56 -3.92 -34.46
C ALA A 23 5.85 -4.56 -35.02
N VAL A 24 6.78 -4.96 -34.14
CA VAL A 24 8.01 -5.64 -34.53
C VAL A 24 7.71 -6.99 -35.19
N LEU A 25 6.84 -7.79 -34.58
CA LEU A 25 6.46 -9.10 -35.13
C LEU A 25 5.70 -8.98 -36.44
N GLN A 26 4.74 -8.06 -36.53
CA GLN A 26 3.98 -7.80 -37.75
C GLN A 26 4.90 -7.38 -38.90
N HIS A 27 5.81 -6.43 -38.65
CA HIS A 27 6.77 -5.98 -39.66
C HIS A 27 7.66 -7.11 -40.16
N ARG A 28 8.17 -7.95 -39.25
CA ARG A 28 9.01 -9.09 -39.60
C ARG A 28 8.28 -10.13 -40.45
N ILE A 29 7.01 -10.39 -40.12
CA ILE A 29 6.16 -11.32 -40.86
C ILE A 29 5.81 -10.75 -42.25
N ASP A 30 5.44 -9.47 -42.35
CA ASP A 30 5.04 -8.82 -43.60
C ASP A 30 6.20 -8.69 -44.60
N THR A 31 7.41 -8.48 -44.09
CA THR A 31 8.61 -8.37 -44.94
C THR A 31 9.12 -9.72 -45.46
N GLY A 32 8.51 -10.83 -45.05
CA GLY A 32 8.90 -12.17 -45.49
C GLY A 32 10.37 -12.48 -45.18
N ALA A 33 10.89 -11.97 -44.05
CA ALA A 33 12.24 -12.28 -43.60
C ALA A 33 12.42 -13.81 -43.63
N ALA A 34 13.50 -14.30 -44.25
CA ALA A 34 13.69 -15.71 -44.65
C ALA A 34 13.73 -16.74 -43.50
N SER A 35 13.32 -16.36 -42.30
CA SER A 35 13.45 -17.10 -41.05
C SER A 35 12.41 -16.67 -40.01
N VAL A 36 11.15 -16.44 -40.41
CA VAL A 36 10.04 -16.25 -39.45
C VAL A 36 9.81 -17.57 -38.71
N THR A 37 9.57 -17.53 -37.40
CA THR A 37 9.34 -18.75 -36.58
C THR A 37 7.88 -18.94 -36.19
N THR A 38 7.52 -20.17 -35.79
CA THR A 38 6.21 -20.49 -35.19
C THR A 38 5.93 -19.64 -33.94
N LEU A 39 6.95 -19.45 -33.09
CA LEU A 39 6.91 -18.59 -31.92
C LEU A 39 6.49 -17.15 -32.28
N GLU A 40 7.09 -16.57 -33.31
CA GLU A 40 6.80 -15.19 -33.73
C GLU A 40 5.34 -15.03 -34.22
N ARG A 41 4.80 -16.02 -34.95
CA ARG A 41 3.40 -16.01 -35.40
C ARG A 41 2.42 -16.14 -34.23
N GLN A 42 2.69 -17.04 -33.30
CA GLN A 42 1.84 -17.24 -32.11
C GLN A 42 1.87 -16.02 -31.19
N LEU A 43 3.05 -15.46 -30.90
CA LEU A 43 3.16 -14.24 -30.10
C LEU A 43 2.54 -13.02 -30.80
N LEU A 44 2.56 -12.94 -32.14
CA LEU A 44 1.86 -11.87 -32.85
C LEU A 44 0.35 -11.96 -32.62
N ALA A 45 -0.24 -13.17 -32.71
CA ALA A 45 -1.66 -13.36 -32.49
C ALA A 45 -2.05 -12.97 -31.05
N ILE A 46 -1.27 -13.40 -30.06
CA ILE A 46 -1.48 -13.05 -28.64
C ILE A 46 -1.35 -11.54 -28.43
N ALA A 47 -0.29 -10.91 -28.94
CA ALA A 47 -0.06 -9.47 -28.79
C ALA A 47 -1.13 -8.63 -29.50
N THR A 48 -1.67 -9.13 -30.62
CA THR A 48 -2.77 -8.50 -31.35
C THR A 48 -4.05 -8.50 -30.52
N GLU A 49 -4.41 -9.65 -29.94
CA GLU A 49 -5.60 -9.75 -29.09
C GLU A 49 -5.43 -8.97 -27.78
N ALA A 50 -4.26 -9.02 -27.14
CA ALA A 50 -3.97 -8.23 -25.94
C ALA A 50 -4.10 -6.71 -26.22
N SER A 51 -3.55 -6.23 -27.34
CA SER A 51 -3.67 -4.83 -27.76
C SER A 51 -5.13 -4.43 -28.06
N ARG A 52 -5.92 -5.34 -28.64
CA ARG A 52 -7.36 -5.15 -28.87
C ARG A 52 -8.12 -5.01 -27.54
N ILE A 53 -7.87 -5.91 -26.60
CA ILE A 53 -8.51 -5.89 -25.27
C ILE A 53 -8.15 -4.60 -24.52
N PHE A 54 -6.88 -4.19 -24.50
CA PHE A 54 -6.48 -2.93 -23.89
C PHE A 54 -7.17 -1.71 -24.48
N SER A 55 -7.57 -1.77 -25.75
CA SER A 55 -8.20 -0.66 -26.47
C SER A 55 -9.73 -0.77 -26.53
N SER A 56 -10.33 -1.68 -25.74
CA SER A 56 -11.78 -1.90 -25.71
C SER A 56 -12.54 -0.71 -25.11
N ASP A 57 -13.79 -0.52 -25.54
CA ASP A 57 -14.69 0.47 -24.94
C ASP A 57 -15.25 -0.03 -23.59
N PRO A 58 -15.61 0.88 -22.67
CA PRO A 58 -15.50 2.33 -22.77
C PRO A 58 -14.06 2.84 -22.58
N ARG A 59 -13.75 3.92 -23.31
CA ARG A 59 -12.44 4.60 -23.29
C ARG A 59 -12.56 5.99 -22.64
N PRO A 60 -11.53 6.47 -21.93
CA PRO A 60 -11.58 7.77 -21.30
C PRO A 60 -11.51 8.89 -22.34
N ARG A 61 -12.42 9.86 -22.23
CA ARG A 61 -12.51 11.03 -23.10
C ARG A 61 -11.64 12.17 -22.58
N THR A 62 -10.32 11.97 -22.60
CA THR A 62 -9.33 12.90 -22.07
C THR A 62 -8.07 12.88 -22.93
N GLN A 63 -7.37 14.01 -22.98
CA GLN A 63 -6.10 14.12 -23.72
C GLN A 63 -4.93 13.89 -22.77
N LEU A 64 -4.01 12.99 -23.13
CA LEU A 64 -2.67 12.98 -22.53
C LEU A 64 -1.74 13.84 -23.38
N PRO A 65 -1.11 14.88 -22.82
CA PRO A 65 -0.06 15.60 -23.50
C PRO A 65 1.22 14.76 -23.55
N GLY A 66 1.85 14.61 -24.73
CA GLY A 66 3.17 13.98 -24.87
C GLY A 66 3.29 12.96 -26.01
N VAL A 67 4.54 12.61 -26.36
CA VAL A 67 4.89 11.71 -27.49
C VAL A 67 4.96 10.23 -27.05
N LEU A 68 5.08 9.96 -25.75
CA LEU A 68 5.30 8.60 -25.24
C LEU A 68 4.09 7.67 -25.41
N PHE A 69 2.91 8.26 -25.58
CA PHE A 69 1.62 7.60 -25.51
C PHE A 69 0.82 7.88 -26.79
N ALA A 70 0.11 6.87 -27.29
CA ALA A 70 -0.59 6.96 -28.59
C ALA A 70 -1.57 8.15 -28.64
N PRO A 71 -1.72 8.83 -29.80
CA PRO A 71 -2.66 9.93 -29.94
C PRO A 71 -4.11 9.47 -29.70
N PRO A 72 -5.03 10.36 -29.29
CA PRO A 72 -6.44 10.03 -29.16
C PRO A 72 -7.01 9.40 -30.44
N VAL A 73 -7.91 8.43 -30.28
CA VAL A 73 -8.55 7.64 -31.33
C VAL A 73 -10.07 7.83 -31.34
N GLY A 74 -10.74 7.24 -32.33
CA GLY A 74 -12.20 7.27 -32.46
C GLY A 74 -12.72 8.44 -33.30
N ASN A 75 -14.00 8.39 -33.67
CA ASN A 75 -14.64 9.43 -34.49
C ASN A 75 -14.65 10.80 -33.78
N ASP A 76 -14.52 10.83 -32.46
CA ASP A 76 -14.48 12.05 -31.66
C ASP A 76 -13.07 12.64 -31.51
N LEU A 77 -12.01 11.92 -31.93
CA LEU A 77 -10.59 12.29 -31.76
C LEU A 77 -10.24 12.72 -30.31
N ARG A 78 -11.00 12.24 -29.33
CA ARG A 78 -10.89 12.61 -27.91
C ARG A 78 -10.81 11.40 -26.99
N SER A 79 -11.07 10.20 -27.52
CA SER A 79 -10.99 8.96 -26.75
C SER A 79 -9.57 8.42 -26.75
N TYR A 80 -8.91 8.38 -25.61
CA TYR A 80 -7.57 7.80 -25.51
C TYR A 80 -7.67 6.26 -25.66
N PRO A 81 -6.76 5.57 -26.39
CA PRO A 81 -6.92 4.16 -26.77
C PRO A 81 -6.59 3.17 -25.63
N ILE A 82 -7.18 3.39 -24.45
CA ILE A 82 -7.12 2.51 -23.28
C ILE A 82 -8.54 2.28 -22.74
N SER A 83 -8.87 1.06 -22.37
CA SER A 83 -10.12 0.74 -21.69
C SER A 83 -10.13 1.33 -20.28
N GLN A 84 -11.21 1.98 -19.89
CA GLN A 84 -11.42 2.40 -18.50
C GLN A 84 -11.43 1.19 -17.54
N PHE A 85 -11.80 0.01 -18.02
CA PHE A 85 -11.75 -1.20 -17.21
C PHE A 85 -10.33 -1.74 -17.02
N ALA A 86 -9.42 -1.53 -17.99
CA ALA A 86 -8.00 -1.79 -17.75
C ALA A 86 -7.44 -0.85 -16.67
N VAL A 87 -7.83 0.43 -16.69
CA VAL A 87 -7.47 1.37 -15.63
C VAL A 87 -8.04 0.91 -14.28
N MET A 88 -9.30 0.48 -14.24
CA MET A 88 -9.92 -0.08 -13.04
C MET A 88 -9.14 -1.31 -12.53
N GLY A 89 -8.79 -2.20 -13.44
CA GLY A 89 -7.97 -3.38 -13.17
C GLY A 89 -6.60 -3.01 -12.60
N SER A 90 -5.99 -1.90 -13.02
CA SER A 90 -4.68 -1.47 -12.52
C SER A 90 -4.66 -1.07 -11.04
N MET A 91 -5.82 -0.82 -10.40
CA MET A 91 -5.88 -0.77 -8.93
C MET A 91 -6.19 -2.14 -8.33
N GLY A 92 -6.82 -3.04 -9.09
CA GLY A 92 -6.87 -4.47 -8.86
C GLY A 92 -7.07 -4.92 -7.42
N PRO A 93 -6.02 -5.44 -6.75
CA PRO A 93 -6.09 -5.96 -5.38
C PRO A 93 -6.28 -4.87 -4.32
N ASP A 94 -5.94 -3.61 -4.59
CA ASP A 94 -6.09 -2.49 -3.64
C ASP A 94 -7.54 -2.09 -3.38
N ILE A 95 -8.48 -2.49 -4.25
CA ILE A 95 -9.90 -2.12 -4.10
C ILE A 95 -10.43 -2.54 -2.72
N THR A 96 -9.98 -3.68 -2.20
CA THR A 96 -10.37 -4.19 -0.89
C THR A 96 -9.76 -3.41 0.27
N GLY A 97 -8.67 -2.66 0.05
CA GLY A 97 -8.08 -1.76 1.03
C GLY A 97 -8.96 -0.53 1.31
N PHE A 98 -9.86 -0.19 0.39
CA PHE A 98 -10.82 0.90 0.56
C PHE A 98 -12.17 0.44 1.10
N SER A 99 -12.41 -0.87 1.16
CA SER A 99 -13.65 -1.46 1.65
C SER A 99 -13.77 -1.32 3.16
N GLY A 100 -14.86 -0.70 3.63
CA GLY A 100 -15.05 -0.46 5.06
C GLY A 100 -13.91 0.36 5.67
N LEU A 101 -13.27 1.26 4.91
CA LEU A 101 -12.06 2.02 5.30
C LEU A 101 -12.16 2.67 6.70
N LEU A 102 -13.38 3.01 7.12
CA LEU A 102 -13.63 3.66 8.40
C LEU A 102 -13.75 2.67 9.59
N SER A 103 -13.84 1.37 9.31
CA SER A 103 -13.97 0.31 10.29
C SER A 103 -12.60 -0.14 10.83
N PRO A 104 -12.51 -0.49 12.13
CA PRO A 104 -11.37 -1.19 12.68
C PRO A 104 -11.17 -2.53 11.96
N GLY A 105 -9.91 -2.94 11.83
CA GLY A 105 -9.57 -4.22 11.20
C GLY A 105 -9.89 -4.34 9.71
N HIS A 106 -10.38 -3.30 9.01
CA HIS A 106 -10.83 -3.39 7.62
C HIS A 106 -9.76 -3.91 6.63
N ALA A 107 -8.48 -3.65 6.92
CA ALA A 107 -7.36 -4.01 6.06
C ALA A 107 -7.14 -5.54 5.94
N TRP A 108 -7.83 -6.37 6.74
CA TRP A 108 -7.58 -7.81 6.76
C TRP A 108 -7.72 -8.48 5.38
N VAL A 109 -8.71 -8.08 4.56
CA VAL A 109 -8.89 -8.63 3.20
C VAL A 109 -7.76 -8.14 2.29
N PHE A 110 -7.44 -6.85 2.37
CA PHE A 110 -6.34 -6.25 1.62
C PHE A 110 -5.01 -6.96 1.91
N ASP A 111 -4.67 -7.12 3.19
CA ASP A 111 -3.47 -7.81 3.64
C ASP A 111 -3.47 -9.28 3.17
N THR A 112 -4.62 -9.95 3.23
CA THR A 112 -4.74 -11.33 2.73
C THR A 112 -4.45 -11.43 1.24
N VAL A 113 -4.95 -10.51 0.42
CA VAL A 113 -4.70 -10.53 -1.03
C VAL A 113 -3.23 -10.24 -1.34
N HIS A 114 -2.59 -9.34 -0.60
CA HIS A 114 -1.19 -8.96 -0.84
C HIS A 114 -0.19 -9.96 -0.29
N LYS A 115 -0.49 -10.56 0.88
CA LYS A 115 0.46 -11.35 1.68
C LYS A 115 0.08 -12.82 1.80
N GLY A 116 -1.11 -13.20 1.34
CA GLY A 116 -1.68 -14.54 1.52
C GLY A 116 -2.26 -14.79 2.91
N THR A 117 -2.16 -13.83 3.82
CA THR A 117 -2.66 -13.88 5.20
C THR A 117 -2.95 -12.46 5.70
N PRO A 118 -3.93 -12.26 6.59
CA PRO A 118 -4.15 -10.96 7.21
C PRO A 118 -3.08 -10.63 8.28
N ASP A 119 -2.30 -11.62 8.73
CA ASP A 119 -1.27 -11.43 9.76
C ASP A 119 0.05 -10.97 9.14
N THR A 120 0.42 -9.72 9.45
CA THR A 120 1.68 -9.09 8.98
C THR A 120 2.95 -9.82 9.42
N ASN A 121 2.92 -10.65 10.45
CA ASN A 121 4.07 -11.44 10.87
C ASN A 121 4.15 -12.78 10.14
N ARG A 122 3.13 -13.15 9.37
CA ARG A 122 3.01 -14.46 8.70
C ARG A 122 3.05 -14.34 7.17
N GLU A 123 3.69 -13.30 6.62
CA GLU A 123 3.70 -13.02 5.17
C GLU A 123 4.17 -14.22 4.34
N LEU A 124 3.30 -14.70 3.45
CA LEU A 124 3.54 -15.90 2.66
C LEU A 124 4.31 -15.57 1.39
N VAL A 125 5.27 -16.43 1.05
CA VAL A 125 5.94 -16.42 -0.26
C VAL A 125 4.93 -16.63 -1.40
N ASN A 126 3.95 -17.51 -1.17
CA ASN A 126 2.86 -17.79 -2.09
C ASN A 126 1.58 -17.10 -1.60
N ALA A 127 1.34 -15.87 -2.06
CA ALA A 127 0.15 -15.10 -1.68
C ALA A 127 -1.07 -15.34 -2.60
N GLN A 128 -1.01 -16.31 -3.52
CA GLN A 128 -2.11 -16.66 -4.42
C GLN A 128 -2.65 -15.53 -5.32
N SER A 129 -1.87 -14.48 -5.55
CA SER A 129 -2.28 -13.28 -6.31
C SER A 129 -2.69 -13.57 -7.76
N CYS A 130 -1.97 -14.45 -8.48
CA CYS A 130 -2.36 -14.87 -9.83
C CYS A 130 -3.54 -15.85 -9.85
N ASP A 131 -3.65 -16.74 -8.85
CA ASP A 131 -4.82 -17.60 -8.66
C ASP A 131 -6.09 -16.75 -8.51
N LEU A 132 -6.06 -15.68 -7.71
CA LEU A 132 -7.20 -14.78 -7.49
C LEU A 132 -7.75 -14.24 -8.81
N ILE A 133 -6.91 -13.65 -9.65
CA ILE A 133 -7.40 -12.97 -10.86
C ILE A 133 -7.86 -13.95 -11.94
N LEU A 134 -7.22 -15.11 -12.05
CA LEU A 134 -7.66 -16.16 -12.98
C LEU A 134 -8.99 -16.78 -12.51
N GLU A 135 -9.15 -16.99 -11.20
CA GLU A 135 -10.41 -17.46 -10.61
C GLU A 135 -11.52 -16.43 -10.80
N PHE A 136 -11.24 -15.15 -10.55
CA PHE A 136 -12.17 -14.05 -10.83
C PHE A 136 -12.65 -14.09 -12.29
N TRP A 137 -11.74 -14.27 -13.25
CA TRP A 137 -12.12 -14.38 -14.66
C TRP A 137 -13.07 -15.57 -14.91
N ALA A 138 -12.78 -16.74 -14.31
CA ALA A 138 -13.64 -17.92 -14.44
C ALA A 138 -15.05 -17.64 -13.90
N GLN A 139 -15.16 -17.06 -12.71
CA GLN A 139 -16.43 -16.72 -12.06
C GLN A 139 -17.21 -15.67 -12.86
N VAL A 140 -16.56 -14.57 -13.25
CA VAL A 140 -17.25 -13.47 -13.95
C VAL A 140 -17.71 -13.88 -15.36
N LYS A 141 -16.90 -14.68 -16.07
CA LYS A 141 -17.25 -15.22 -17.40
C LYS A 141 -18.48 -16.12 -17.30
N GLN A 142 -18.53 -17.02 -16.31
CA GLN A 142 -19.66 -17.91 -16.09
C GLN A 142 -20.94 -17.10 -15.84
N ARG A 143 -20.89 -16.13 -14.93
CA ARG A 143 -22.03 -15.28 -14.57
C ARG A 143 -22.53 -14.45 -15.75
N ILE A 144 -21.64 -13.76 -16.46
CA ILE A 144 -22.01 -12.97 -17.65
C ILE A 144 -22.65 -13.87 -18.72
N THR A 145 -22.11 -15.06 -18.94
CA THR A 145 -22.65 -16.00 -19.94
C THR A 145 -24.04 -16.49 -19.56
N ALA A 146 -24.30 -16.70 -18.26
CA ALA A 146 -25.59 -17.14 -17.75
C ALA A 146 -26.64 -16.01 -17.74
N GLU A 147 -26.26 -14.79 -17.38
CA GLU A 147 -27.19 -13.71 -17.07
C GLU A 147 -27.41 -12.72 -18.24
N VAL A 148 -26.43 -12.54 -19.13
CA VAL A 148 -26.53 -11.61 -20.26
C VAL A 148 -26.93 -12.38 -21.52
N ALA A 149 -28.22 -12.33 -21.87
CA ALA A 149 -28.79 -13.14 -22.97
C ALA A 149 -28.33 -12.70 -24.38
N ALA A 150 -28.29 -11.40 -24.65
CA ALA A 150 -27.99 -10.88 -25.98
C ALA A 150 -26.48 -11.00 -26.30
N LEU A 151 -26.13 -11.72 -27.36
CA LEU A 151 -24.73 -12.00 -27.72
C LEU A 151 -23.86 -10.74 -27.89
N PRO A 152 -24.30 -9.66 -28.55
CA PRO A 152 -23.48 -8.45 -28.66
C PRO A 152 -23.21 -7.78 -27.30
N ALA A 153 -24.23 -7.70 -26.45
CA ALA A 153 -24.09 -7.14 -25.10
C ALA A 153 -23.19 -8.03 -24.24
N ARG A 154 -23.36 -9.35 -24.30
CA ARG A 154 -22.52 -10.33 -23.61
C ARG A 154 -21.06 -10.19 -24.01
N ASN A 155 -20.77 -10.13 -25.32
CA ASN A 155 -19.41 -9.99 -25.82
C ASN A 155 -18.77 -8.68 -25.38
N HIS A 156 -19.54 -7.58 -25.41
CA HIS A 156 -19.09 -6.29 -24.90
C HIS A 156 -18.76 -6.36 -23.40
N THR A 157 -19.67 -6.89 -22.57
CA THR A 157 -19.43 -7.06 -21.12
C THR A 157 -18.24 -7.97 -20.85
N LEU A 158 -18.07 -9.08 -21.59
CA LEU A 158 -16.90 -9.93 -21.47
C LEU A 158 -15.62 -9.16 -21.83
N ASP A 159 -15.60 -8.37 -22.90
CA ASP A 159 -14.44 -7.55 -23.28
C ASP A 159 -14.07 -6.51 -22.21
N THR A 160 -15.04 -5.92 -21.52
CA THR A 160 -14.75 -5.04 -20.37
C THR A 160 -14.05 -5.79 -19.23
N MET A 161 -14.49 -7.02 -18.94
CA MET A 161 -13.85 -7.85 -17.90
C MET A 161 -12.48 -8.39 -18.32
N ARG A 162 -12.28 -8.67 -19.61
CA ARG A 162 -10.95 -8.99 -20.14
C ARG A 162 -9.98 -7.85 -19.94
N ALA A 163 -10.41 -6.61 -20.21
CA ALA A 163 -9.60 -5.42 -19.98
C ALA A 163 -9.27 -5.24 -18.50
N PHE A 164 -10.24 -5.46 -17.61
CA PHE A 164 -10.00 -5.48 -16.17
C PHE A 164 -8.91 -6.50 -15.78
N VAL A 165 -8.97 -7.73 -16.28
CA VAL A 165 -7.97 -8.77 -15.99
C VAL A 165 -6.57 -8.35 -16.45
N LEU A 166 -6.44 -7.76 -17.65
CA LEU A 166 -5.15 -7.24 -18.12
C LEU A 166 -4.63 -6.11 -17.22
N GLY A 167 -5.50 -5.19 -16.80
CA GLY A 167 -5.14 -4.15 -15.83
C GLY A 167 -4.65 -4.74 -14.50
N HIS A 168 -5.33 -5.77 -14.00
CA HIS A 168 -5.00 -6.40 -12.72
C HIS A 168 -3.66 -7.12 -12.74
N VAL A 169 -3.31 -7.81 -13.83
CA VAL A 169 -1.97 -8.40 -13.94
C VAL A 169 -0.87 -7.34 -14.11
N CYS A 170 -1.19 -6.15 -14.66
CA CYS A 170 -0.27 -5.01 -14.60
C CYS A 170 -0.03 -4.54 -13.16
N HIS A 171 -1.07 -4.56 -12.31
CA HIS A 171 -0.91 -4.24 -10.89
C HIS A 171 0.01 -5.24 -10.19
N ILE A 172 -0.22 -6.54 -10.36
CA ILE A 172 0.64 -7.59 -9.80
C ILE A 172 2.11 -7.35 -10.21
N ALA A 173 2.37 -7.07 -11.49
CA ALA A 173 3.72 -6.77 -11.96
C ALA A 173 4.30 -5.48 -11.36
N ALA A 174 3.48 -4.46 -11.18
CA ALA A 174 3.87 -3.20 -10.57
C ALA A 174 4.36 -3.41 -9.14
N ASP A 175 3.59 -4.07 -8.28
CA ASP A 175 3.98 -4.38 -6.90
C ASP A 175 5.20 -5.28 -6.85
N VAL A 176 5.22 -6.29 -7.73
CA VAL A 176 6.30 -7.28 -7.76
C VAL A 176 7.67 -6.64 -7.94
N VAL A 177 7.74 -5.57 -8.73
CA VAL A 177 8.96 -4.84 -9.05
C VAL A 177 9.13 -3.58 -8.18
N SER A 178 8.05 -2.90 -7.81
CA SER A 178 8.09 -1.58 -7.16
C SER A 178 8.22 -1.64 -5.65
N HIS A 179 7.51 -2.56 -4.98
CA HIS A 179 7.55 -2.62 -3.52
C HIS A 179 8.96 -2.86 -2.95
N PRO A 180 9.85 -3.67 -3.56
CA PRO A 180 11.24 -3.75 -3.12
C PRO A 180 11.96 -2.40 -3.05
N TYR A 181 11.66 -1.47 -3.97
CA TYR A 181 12.22 -0.13 -3.98
C TYR A 181 11.60 0.77 -2.90
N VAL A 182 10.26 0.75 -2.78
CA VAL A 182 9.54 1.52 -1.74
C VAL A 182 9.94 1.07 -0.33
N ASN A 183 10.08 -0.24 -0.13
CA ASN A 183 10.58 -0.84 1.10
C ASN A 183 12.02 -0.39 1.37
N GLY A 184 12.89 -0.40 0.36
CA GLY A 184 14.26 0.11 0.47
C GLY A 184 14.32 1.56 0.96
N ILE A 185 13.42 2.44 0.46
CA ILE A 185 13.30 3.81 0.96
C ILE A 185 12.92 3.82 2.44
N GLN A 186 11.83 3.14 2.80
CA GLN A 186 11.29 3.15 4.17
C GLN A 186 12.31 2.62 5.20
N TRP A 187 13.11 1.64 4.81
CA TRP A 187 14.02 0.94 5.72
C TRP A 187 15.34 1.64 5.92
N GLN A 188 15.87 2.30 4.88
CA GLN A 188 17.05 3.16 5.01
C GLN A 188 16.70 4.47 5.73
N THR A 189 15.47 4.95 5.64
CA THR A 189 15.05 6.22 6.26
C THR A 189 14.82 6.15 7.76
N VAL A 190 14.75 4.96 8.37
CA VAL A 190 14.82 4.79 9.83
C VAL A 190 16.24 5.10 10.33
N GLU A 191 17.27 4.77 9.54
CA GLU A 191 18.64 5.22 9.83
C GLU A 191 18.79 6.74 9.65
N ASP A 192 17.93 7.40 8.84
CA ASP A 192 17.97 8.85 8.61
C ASP A 192 16.93 9.67 9.41
N GLY A 193 16.24 9.07 10.39
CA GLY A 193 15.34 9.79 11.32
C GLY A 193 14.00 10.26 10.75
N ILE A 194 13.42 9.58 9.75
CA ILE A 194 12.11 9.91 9.18
C ILE A 194 11.04 8.88 9.62
N GLU A 195 9.82 9.37 9.90
CA GLU A 195 8.68 8.55 10.34
C GLU A 195 8.46 7.28 9.49
N LYS A 196 8.12 6.16 10.16
CA LYS A 196 7.92 4.79 9.63
C LYS A 196 6.82 4.62 8.55
N PHE A 197 6.27 5.67 7.97
CA PHE A 197 5.08 5.60 7.11
C PHE A 197 5.39 5.64 5.60
N HIS A 198 4.79 4.71 4.85
CA HIS A 198 4.81 4.67 3.37
C HIS A 198 4.31 5.96 2.70
N ALA A 199 3.41 6.69 3.38
CA ALA A 199 2.56 7.67 2.76
C ALA A 199 3.31 8.89 2.18
N PRO A 200 4.24 9.59 2.87
CA PRO A 200 4.88 10.80 2.33
C PRO A 200 5.69 10.55 1.05
N THR A 201 6.40 9.43 0.98
CA THR A 201 7.20 9.04 -0.20
C THR A 201 6.31 8.72 -1.39
N GLU A 202 5.32 7.84 -1.21
CA GLU A 202 4.37 7.47 -2.27
C GLU A 202 3.64 8.71 -2.82
N ARG A 203 3.22 9.61 -1.94
CA ARG A 203 2.55 10.87 -2.32
C ARG A 203 3.40 11.74 -3.23
N ASN A 204 4.69 11.86 -2.95
CA ASN A 204 5.60 12.62 -3.80
C ASN A 204 5.86 11.92 -5.15
N MET A 205 6.02 10.59 -5.14
CA MET A 205 6.18 9.80 -6.37
C MET A 205 5.00 10.00 -7.33
N GLU A 206 3.77 10.03 -6.81
CA GLU A 206 2.56 10.30 -7.58
C GLU A 206 2.61 11.65 -8.31
N ALA A 207 3.08 12.71 -7.65
CA ALA A 207 3.21 14.02 -8.26
C ALA A 207 4.33 14.09 -9.32
N TYR A 208 5.44 13.38 -9.11
CA TYR A 208 6.46 13.23 -10.13
C TYR A 208 5.97 12.43 -11.34
N ILE A 209 5.21 11.35 -11.13
CA ILE A 209 4.66 10.53 -12.21
C ILE A 209 3.63 11.32 -13.03
N ALA A 210 2.77 12.10 -12.36
CA ALA A 210 1.84 13.01 -13.03
C ALA A 210 2.59 13.95 -13.99
N ARG A 211 3.68 14.57 -13.52
CA ARG A 211 4.49 15.53 -14.29
C ARG A 211 5.32 14.89 -15.39
N THR A 212 6.17 13.95 -15.01
CA THR A 212 7.23 13.41 -15.87
C THR A 212 6.71 12.35 -16.83
N VAL A 213 5.93 11.39 -16.34
CA VAL A 213 5.43 10.28 -17.15
C VAL A 213 4.17 10.69 -17.91
N LEU A 214 3.18 11.26 -17.21
CA LEU A 214 1.86 11.54 -17.76
C LEU A 214 1.74 12.94 -18.38
N GLY A 215 2.79 13.75 -18.32
CA GLY A 215 2.87 15.08 -18.94
C GLY A 215 1.92 16.13 -18.34
N ARG A 216 1.34 15.87 -17.17
CA ARG A 216 0.35 16.74 -16.53
C ARG A 216 1.03 17.79 -15.66
N SER A 217 0.51 19.00 -15.64
CA SER A 217 1.11 20.10 -14.86
C SER A 217 0.91 20.01 -13.35
N SER A 218 0.04 19.09 -12.88
CA SER A 218 -0.44 19.00 -11.51
C SER A 218 -1.10 17.63 -11.26
N THR A 219 -1.24 17.23 -9.99
CA THR A 219 -2.06 16.06 -9.58
C THR A 219 -3.54 16.39 -9.37
N ARG A 220 -3.95 17.67 -9.47
CA ARG A 220 -5.22 18.20 -8.96
C ARG A 220 -6.28 18.47 -10.03
N SER A 221 -7.36 19.17 -9.62
CA SER A 221 -8.46 19.64 -10.46
C SER A 221 -8.00 20.17 -11.83
N GLY A 222 -8.72 19.79 -12.89
CA GLY A 222 -8.42 20.21 -14.26
C GLY A 222 -7.64 19.17 -15.08
N GLN A 223 -7.14 18.10 -14.45
CA GLN A 223 -6.46 17.01 -15.16
C GLN A 223 -7.37 15.82 -15.54
N ALA A 224 -8.65 15.88 -15.14
CA ALA A 224 -9.68 14.90 -15.50
C ALA A 224 -9.34 13.44 -15.14
N TRP A 225 -8.73 13.23 -13.97
CA TRP A 225 -8.33 11.90 -13.48
C TRP A 225 -9.51 10.96 -13.26
N ASP A 226 -10.68 11.49 -12.93
CA ASP A 226 -11.94 10.78 -12.72
C ASP A 226 -12.51 10.19 -14.02
N LEU A 227 -12.27 10.83 -15.17
CA LEU A 227 -12.73 10.34 -16.48
C LEU A 227 -12.00 9.07 -16.94
N TRP A 228 -10.89 8.71 -16.29
CA TRP A 228 -10.15 7.47 -16.54
C TRP A 228 -10.85 6.22 -16.01
N TRP A 229 -11.83 6.42 -15.13
CA TRP A 229 -12.47 5.37 -14.37
C TRP A 229 -13.90 5.16 -14.87
N PRO A 230 -14.39 3.90 -14.90
CA PRO A 230 -15.81 3.69 -15.08
C PRO A 230 -16.58 4.35 -13.93
N THR A 231 -17.84 4.64 -14.16
CA THR A 231 -18.80 5.00 -13.12
C THR A 231 -19.33 3.73 -12.46
N SER A 232 -19.86 3.84 -11.25
CA SER A 232 -20.44 2.71 -10.51
C SER A 232 -21.56 2.01 -11.28
N ASP A 233 -22.29 2.72 -12.15
CA ASP A 233 -23.35 2.17 -12.99
C ASP A 233 -22.82 1.46 -14.25
N GLU A 234 -21.60 1.78 -14.70
CA GLU A 234 -20.95 1.13 -15.84
C GLU A 234 -20.31 -0.21 -15.44
N VAL A 235 -19.93 -0.38 -14.17
CA VAL A 235 -19.38 -1.65 -13.67
C VAL A 235 -20.44 -2.75 -13.74
N PRO A 236 -20.17 -3.88 -14.43
CA PRO A 236 -21.14 -4.97 -14.52
C PRO A 236 -21.56 -5.48 -13.14
N ARG A 237 -22.85 -5.73 -12.93
CA ARG A 237 -23.38 -6.21 -11.64
C ARG A 237 -22.72 -7.52 -11.17
N GLN A 238 -22.32 -8.36 -12.12
CA GLN A 238 -21.65 -9.64 -11.89
C GLN A 238 -20.22 -9.48 -11.34
N PHE A 239 -19.61 -8.30 -11.47
CA PHE A 239 -18.23 -8.05 -11.04
C PHE A 239 -18.06 -8.32 -9.54
N PHE A 240 -18.89 -7.69 -8.70
CA PHE A 240 -18.70 -7.71 -7.24
C PHE A 240 -18.94 -9.11 -6.64
N SER A 241 -19.94 -9.84 -7.14
CA SER A 241 -20.20 -11.21 -6.69
C SER A 241 -19.15 -12.20 -7.19
N ALA A 242 -18.66 -12.06 -8.43
CA ALA A 242 -17.54 -12.85 -8.93
C ALA A 242 -16.25 -12.60 -8.11
N TRP A 243 -16.04 -11.37 -7.65
CA TRP A 243 -14.91 -11.01 -6.78
C TRP A 243 -15.01 -11.67 -5.41
N GLU A 244 -16.18 -11.59 -4.77
CA GLU A 244 -16.46 -12.28 -3.51
C GLU A 244 -16.21 -13.80 -3.64
N GLU A 245 -16.71 -14.42 -4.70
CA GLU A 245 -16.54 -15.86 -4.95
C GLU A 245 -15.09 -16.23 -5.19
N ALA A 246 -14.33 -15.42 -5.94
CA ALA A 246 -12.91 -15.66 -6.15
C ALA A 246 -12.11 -15.56 -4.84
N LEU A 247 -12.42 -14.57 -3.98
CA LEU A 247 -11.81 -14.44 -2.66
C LEU A 247 -12.14 -15.64 -1.76
N LYS A 248 -13.39 -16.12 -1.78
CA LYS A 248 -13.82 -17.32 -1.06
C LYS A 248 -13.13 -18.58 -1.58
N ALA A 249 -13.01 -18.74 -2.90
CA ALA A 249 -12.41 -19.90 -3.52
C ALA A 249 -10.90 -19.98 -3.23
N VAL A 250 -10.18 -18.87 -3.41
CA VAL A 250 -8.71 -18.86 -3.33
C VAL A 250 -8.21 -18.76 -1.89
N TYR A 251 -8.78 -17.84 -1.09
CA TYR A 251 -8.29 -17.53 0.25
C TYR A 251 -9.13 -18.12 1.38
N LYS A 252 -10.29 -18.72 1.07
CA LYS A 252 -11.29 -19.10 2.07
C LYS A 252 -11.71 -17.91 2.95
N ALA A 253 -11.70 -16.70 2.38
CA ALA A 253 -12.07 -15.49 3.11
C ALA A 253 -13.53 -15.62 3.60
N GLY A 254 -13.75 -15.56 4.91
CA GLY A 254 -15.01 -15.91 5.57
C GLY A 254 -14.87 -17.18 6.43
N ASP A 255 -15.68 -18.20 6.15
CA ASP A 255 -15.77 -19.46 6.92
C ASP A 255 -14.58 -20.41 6.65
N GLY A 256 -13.39 -20.03 7.11
CA GLY A 256 -12.19 -20.87 6.98
C GLY A 256 -10.91 -20.14 6.58
N SER A 257 -10.83 -18.83 6.84
CA SER A 257 -9.63 -18.01 6.58
C SER A 257 -8.39 -18.65 7.19
N ARG A 258 -7.25 -18.54 6.49
CA ARG A 258 -5.94 -18.98 7.01
C ARG A 258 -5.68 -18.26 8.35
N PRO A 259 -5.52 -18.98 9.48
CA PRO A 259 -5.33 -18.34 10.78
C PRO A 259 -3.96 -17.64 10.85
N GLY A 260 -3.91 -16.47 11.49
CA GLY A 260 -2.65 -15.85 11.90
C GLY A 260 -2.07 -16.49 13.15
N TYR A 261 -0.99 -15.91 13.69
CA TYR A 261 -0.54 -16.21 15.04
C TYR A 261 -1.66 -15.87 16.05
N GLN A 262 -1.76 -16.65 17.14
CA GLN A 262 -2.87 -16.51 18.10
C GLN A 262 -3.09 -15.07 18.61
N PRO A 263 -2.06 -14.29 19.01
CA PRO A 263 -2.27 -12.91 19.45
C PRO A 263 -2.87 -12.02 18.36
N PHE A 264 -2.52 -12.25 17.10
CA PHE A 264 -3.12 -11.54 15.98
C PHE A 264 -4.59 -11.90 15.82
N VAL A 265 -4.95 -13.19 15.90
CA VAL A 265 -6.34 -13.66 15.76
C VAL A 265 -7.22 -13.08 16.87
N GLU A 266 -6.74 -13.08 18.12
CA GLU A 266 -7.44 -12.49 19.26
C GLU A 266 -7.62 -10.98 19.08
N ASN A 267 -6.56 -10.28 18.66
CA ASN A 267 -6.62 -8.85 18.40
C ASN A 267 -7.61 -8.54 17.26
N LEU A 268 -7.50 -9.22 16.12
CA LEU A 268 -8.40 -9.02 14.99
C LEU A 268 -9.85 -9.30 15.39
N ALA A 269 -10.14 -10.38 16.13
CA ALA A 269 -11.47 -10.68 16.63
C ALA A 269 -12.00 -9.59 17.57
N SER A 270 -11.14 -9.01 18.42
CA SER A 270 -11.51 -7.90 19.31
C SER A 270 -11.87 -6.60 18.59
N LEU A 271 -11.42 -6.44 17.33
CA LEU A 271 -11.73 -5.29 16.49
C LEU A 271 -13.09 -5.39 15.78
N ASP A 272 -13.74 -6.55 15.81
CA ASP A 272 -14.99 -6.84 15.08
C ASP A 272 -14.91 -6.41 13.59
N PRO A 273 -14.02 -7.05 12.80
CA PRO A 273 -13.70 -6.61 11.45
C PRO A 273 -14.91 -6.77 10.52
N PRO A 274 -15.05 -5.91 9.49
CA PRO A 274 -16.16 -5.99 8.56
C PRO A 274 -16.22 -7.35 7.85
N THR A 275 -17.42 -7.89 7.70
CA THR A 275 -17.66 -9.16 7.01
C THR A 275 -17.43 -9.00 5.51
N MET A 276 -16.60 -9.88 4.93
CA MET A 276 -16.37 -9.90 3.49
C MET A 276 -17.58 -10.48 2.75
N ASN A 277 -18.19 -9.66 1.90
CA ASN A 277 -19.31 -9.99 1.02
C ASN A 277 -19.33 -9.05 -0.20
N THR A 278 -20.30 -9.24 -1.10
CA THR A 278 -20.48 -8.40 -2.30
C THR A 278 -20.56 -6.90 -1.97
N ASP A 279 -21.29 -6.52 -0.92
CA ASP A 279 -21.44 -5.11 -0.51
C ASP A 279 -20.14 -4.52 0.02
N PHE A 280 -19.30 -5.31 0.68
CA PHE A 280 -17.96 -4.92 1.12
C PHE A 280 -17.08 -4.54 -0.08
N ILE A 281 -17.03 -5.36 -1.14
CA ILE A 281 -16.23 -5.04 -2.34
C ILE A 281 -16.79 -3.82 -3.08
N LYS A 282 -18.13 -3.72 -3.15
CA LYS A 282 -18.80 -2.57 -3.75
C LYS A 282 -18.52 -1.28 -2.99
N ASP A 283 -18.54 -1.32 -1.66
CA ASP A 283 -18.16 -0.20 -0.79
C ASP A 283 -16.74 0.27 -1.05
N GLY A 284 -15.78 -0.66 -1.24
CA GLY A 284 -14.39 -0.30 -1.56
C GLY A 284 -14.25 0.43 -2.89
N TYR A 285 -14.89 -0.08 -3.95
CA TYR A 285 -14.91 0.61 -5.23
C TYR A 285 -15.58 1.99 -5.14
N HIS A 286 -16.69 2.08 -4.41
CA HIS A 286 -17.41 3.34 -4.20
C HIS A 286 -16.57 4.35 -3.42
N MET A 287 -15.96 3.95 -2.31
CA MET A 287 -15.07 4.76 -1.49
C MET A 287 -13.86 5.25 -2.30
N TYR A 288 -13.30 4.38 -3.14
CA TYR A 288 -12.25 4.77 -4.05
C TYR A 288 -12.71 5.81 -5.08
N ARG A 289 -13.83 5.55 -5.77
CA ARG A 289 -14.33 6.37 -6.88
C ARG A 289 -14.86 7.74 -6.45
N HIS A 290 -15.48 7.82 -5.27
CA HIS A 290 -16.15 9.02 -4.77
C HIS A 290 -15.39 9.69 -3.61
N GLY A 291 -14.55 8.96 -2.90
CA GLY A 291 -13.71 9.48 -1.81
C GLY A 291 -12.28 9.74 -2.29
N VAL A 292 -11.54 8.67 -2.57
CA VAL A 292 -10.10 8.74 -2.85
C VAL A 292 -9.79 9.55 -4.11
N LEU A 293 -10.47 9.29 -5.24
CA LEU A 293 -10.21 10.02 -6.48
C LEU A 293 -10.56 11.52 -6.37
N PRO A 294 -11.75 11.93 -5.89
CA PRO A 294 -12.07 13.35 -5.75
C PRO A 294 -11.22 14.05 -4.71
N ILE A 295 -11.03 13.49 -3.51
CA ILE A 295 -10.25 14.15 -2.45
C ILE A 295 -8.75 14.17 -2.80
N GLY A 296 -8.23 13.05 -3.29
CA GLY A 296 -6.81 12.86 -3.55
C GLY A 296 -6.32 13.44 -4.87
N TYR A 297 -7.16 13.53 -5.91
CA TYR A 297 -6.76 13.98 -7.26
C TYR A 297 -7.69 15.02 -7.88
N GLY A 298 -8.91 15.17 -7.35
CA GLY A 298 -9.92 16.08 -7.88
C GLY A 298 -9.96 17.45 -7.18
N TYR A 299 -9.81 17.50 -5.87
CA TYR A 299 -10.01 18.70 -5.07
C TYR A 299 -8.79 19.60 -5.10
N GLY A 300 -8.93 20.74 -5.78
CA GLY A 300 -7.95 21.82 -5.74
C GLY A 300 -8.17 22.76 -4.56
N PHE A 301 -7.41 23.87 -4.53
CA PHE A 301 -7.54 24.92 -3.51
C PHE A 301 -9.00 25.38 -3.33
N TRP A 302 -9.70 25.68 -4.43
CA TRP A 302 -11.08 26.19 -4.37
C TRP A 302 -12.10 25.15 -3.90
N SER A 303 -11.85 23.87 -4.13
CA SER A 303 -12.69 22.79 -3.60
C SER A 303 -12.59 22.74 -2.07
N TRP A 304 -11.37 22.76 -1.53
CA TRP A 304 -11.15 22.80 -0.08
C TRP A 304 -11.63 24.09 0.56
N TRP A 305 -11.44 25.23 -0.11
CA TRP A 305 -12.00 26.51 0.31
C TRP A 305 -13.52 26.46 0.44
N GLY A 306 -14.21 25.88 -0.57
CA GLY A 306 -15.65 25.66 -0.54
C GLY A 306 -16.11 24.73 0.60
N TRP A 307 -15.44 23.61 0.83
CA TRP A 307 -15.77 22.70 1.93
C TRP A 307 -15.56 23.34 3.30
N LEU A 308 -14.47 24.08 3.48
CA LEU A 308 -14.17 24.78 4.72
C LEU A 308 -15.12 25.97 4.97
N ALA A 309 -15.83 26.47 3.96
CA ALA A 309 -16.85 27.50 4.12
C ALA A 309 -17.94 27.09 5.13
N LEU A 310 -18.26 25.80 5.21
CA LEU A 310 -19.23 25.26 6.18
C LEU A 310 -18.86 25.54 7.64
N PHE A 311 -17.57 25.74 7.92
CA PHE A 311 -17.07 26.13 9.24
C PHE A 311 -16.78 27.64 9.32
N PHE A 312 -16.01 28.17 8.36
CA PHE A 312 -15.51 29.54 8.45
C PHE A 312 -16.58 30.61 8.17
N VAL A 313 -17.58 30.35 7.32
CA VAL A 313 -18.66 31.33 7.10
C VAL A 313 -19.49 31.52 8.38
N PRO A 314 -19.99 30.45 9.05
CA PRO A 314 -20.61 30.58 10.37
C PRO A 314 -19.69 31.26 11.40
N ALA A 315 -18.41 30.88 11.46
CA ALA A 315 -17.45 31.49 12.39
C ALA A 315 -17.29 33.00 12.16
N LEU A 316 -17.25 33.46 10.91
CA LEU A 316 -17.12 34.87 10.56
C LEU A 316 -18.33 35.69 11.01
N VAL A 317 -19.56 35.19 10.81
CA VAL A 317 -20.78 35.92 11.16
C VAL A 317 -21.16 35.78 12.63
N LEU A 318 -20.62 34.79 13.34
CA LEU A 318 -20.98 34.46 14.72
C LEU A 318 -20.96 35.68 15.67
N PRO A 319 -19.92 36.53 15.73
CA PRO A 319 -19.92 37.68 16.62
C PRO A 319 -21.01 38.72 16.28
N LEU A 320 -21.31 38.91 15.00
CA LEU A 320 -22.38 39.82 14.56
C LEU A 320 -23.75 39.29 14.98
N VAL A 321 -23.96 37.98 14.83
CA VAL A 321 -25.21 37.32 15.26
C VAL A 321 -25.36 37.45 16.78
N VAL A 322 -24.30 37.19 17.54
CA VAL A 322 -24.33 37.34 19.01
C VAL A 322 -24.58 38.78 19.43
N ALA A 323 -23.96 39.75 18.76
CA ALA A 323 -24.18 41.18 18.99
C ALA A 323 -25.63 41.61 18.68
N ALA A 324 -26.25 41.03 17.66
CA ALA A 324 -27.62 41.30 17.25
C ALA A 324 -28.68 40.59 18.13
N MET A 325 -28.29 39.58 18.92
CA MET A 325 -29.23 38.87 19.78
C MET A 325 -29.75 39.78 20.92
N PRO A 326 -31.06 39.72 21.26
CA PRO A 326 -31.68 40.62 22.22
C PRO A 326 -31.00 40.67 23.60
N ARG A 327 -30.51 39.51 24.09
CA ARG A 327 -29.84 39.40 25.39
C ARG A 327 -28.36 39.05 25.23
N GLY A 328 -27.97 38.23 24.25
CA GLY A 328 -26.59 37.84 24.01
C GLY A 328 -25.64 39.02 23.78
N GLY A 329 -26.08 40.04 23.03
CA GLY A 329 -25.28 41.24 22.75
C GLY A 329 -24.98 42.10 23.99
N GLN A 330 -25.76 41.94 25.06
CA GLN A 330 -25.58 42.68 26.32
C GLN A 330 -24.30 42.28 27.05
N ILE A 331 -23.72 41.11 26.75
CA ILE A 331 -22.43 40.68 27.30
C ILE A 331 -21.28 41.59 26.86
N PHE A 332 -21.37 42.19 25.68
CA PHE A 332 -20.34 43.09 25.16
C PHE A 332 -20.36 44.48 25.82
N LEU A 333 -21.44 44.86 26.49
CA LEU A 333 -21.59 46.19 27.08
C LEU A 333 -20.84 46.32 28.41
N ALA A 334 -20.43 47.54 28.75
CA ALA A 334 -19.83 47.89 30.03
C ALA A 334 -20.80 47.71 31.22
N ASP A 335 -22.11 47.85 30.98
CA ASP A 335 -23.14 47.76 32.01
C ASP A 335 -23.40 46.31 32.44
N GLY A 336 -22.78 45.92 33.55
CA GLY A 336 -22.91 44.59 34.15
C GLY A 336 -24.34 44.24 34.61
N SER A 337 -25.22 45.22 34.84
CA SER A 337 -26.59 44.96 35.29
C SER A 337 -27.45 44.27 34.23
N LYS A 338 -27.06 44.37 32.95
CA LYS A 338 -27.73 43.74 31.81
C LYS A 338 -27.31 42.29 31.59
N ARG A 339 -26.29 41.78 32.32
CA ARG A 339 -25.76 40.42 32.18
C ARG A 339 -26.61 39.41 32.97
N THR A 340 -27.75 39.05 32.41
CA THR A 340 -28.71 38.08 32.97
C THR A 340 -28.34 36.61 32.66
N GLY A 341 -29.00 35.66 33.31
CA GLY A 341 -28.83 34.24 32.96
C GLY A 341 -29.14 33.94 31.49
N ARG A 342 -30.11 34.66 30.89
CA ARG A 342 -30.46 34.53 29.47
C ARG A 342 -29.38 35.12 28.55
N SER A 343 -28.74 36.23 28.91
CA SER A 343 -27.65 36.79 28.10
C SER A 343 -26.45 35.85 28.05
N TYR A 344 -26.11 35.19 29.16
CA TYR A 344 -25.06 34.17 29.18
C TYR A 344 -25.45 32.92 28.39
N LEU A 345 -26.71 32.46 28.47
CA LEU A 345 -27.16 31.33 27.68
C LEU A 345 -27.03 31.60 26.17
N GLU A 346 -27.55 32.73 25.69
CA GLU A 346 -27.44 33.10 24.26
C GLU A 346 -25.96 33.21 23.85
N TYR A 347 -25.14 33.87 24.66
CA TYR A 347 -23.70 34.01 24.39
C TYR A 347 -22.95 32.67 24.32
N LEU A 348 -23.28 31.70 25.19
CA LEU A 348 -22.58 30.41 25.27
C LEU A 348 -23.15 29.34 24.33
N ALA A 349 -24.46 29.32 24.09
CA ALA A 349 -25.10 28.28 23.28
C ALA A 349 -24.99 28.57 21.77
N THR A 350 -24.95 29.83 21.36
CA THR A 350 -24.90 30.19 19.93
C THR A 350 -23.63 29.69 19.21
N PRO A 351 -22.41 29.76 19.77
CA PRO A 351 -21.24 29.16 19.14
C PRO A 351 -21.38 27.65 18.89
N LEU A 352 -22.00 26.89 19.81
CA LEU A 352 -22.27 25.46 19.61
C LEU A 352 -23.21 25.22 18.43
N ALA A 353 -24.28 26.03 18.32
CA ALA A 353 -25.22 25.97 17.21
C ALA A 353 -24.55 26.29 15.86
N PHE A 354 -23.66 27.28 15.85
CA PHE A 354 -22.98 27.72 14.62
C PHE A 354 -21.95 26.72 14.10
N GLY A 355 -21.45 25.80 14.93
CA GLY A 355 -20.56 24.71 14.48
C GLY A 355 -21.28 23.51 13.87
N LEU A 356 -22.59 23.39 14.04
CA LEU A 356 -23.38 22.27 13.51
C LEU A 356 -23.35 22.14 11.98
N PRO A 357 -23.42 23.22 11.16
CA PRO A 357 -23.39 23.11 9.70
C PRO A 357 -22.17 22.36 9.17
N ALA A 358 -20.99 22.59 9.75
CA ALA A 358 -19.76 21.88 9.40
C ALA A 358 -19.86 20.39 9.75
N SER A 359 -20.28 20.04 10.97
CA SER A 359 -20.43 18.64 11.37
C SER A 359 -21.50 17.89 10.56
N ILE A 360 -22.63 18.54 10.24
CA ILE A 360 -23.68 17.94 9.40
C ILE A 360 -23.18 17.76 7.97
N GLY A 361 -22.55 18.77 7.38
CA GLY A 361 -22.07 18.70 6.00
C GLY A 361 -20.93 17.71 5.80
N LEU A 362 -19.93 17.70 6.70
CA LEU A 362 -18.85 16.73 6.67
C LEU A 362 -19.33 15.32 7.04
N GLY A 363 -20.26 15.20 7.99
CA GLY A 363 -20.91 13.94 8.33
C GLY A 363 -21.67 13.35 7.15
N ALA A 364 -22.49 14.15 6.46
CA ALA A 364 -23.21 13.73 5.27
C ALA A 364 -22.26 13.34 4.12
N LEU A 365 -21.15 14.07 3.94
CA LEU A 365 -20.10 13.69 3.00
C LEU A 365 -19.55 12.30 3.34
N ILE A 366 -19.13 12.06 4.59
CA ILE A 366 -18.60 10.75 5.01
C ILE A 366 -19.64 9.64 4.81
N GLY A 367 -20.90 9.88 5.20
CA GLY A 367 -21.99 8.93 5.00
C GLY A 367 -22.29 8.62 3.54
N SER A 368 -22.01 9.58 2.65
CA SER A 368 -22.08 9.38 1.20
C SER A 368 -20.90 8.61 0.63
N LEU A 369 -19.83 8.37 1.40
CA LEU A 369 -18.64 7.65 0.93
C LEU A 369 -18.68 6.18 1.37
N SER A 370 -18.73 5.95 2.69
CA SER A 370 -18.84 4.62 3.28
C SER A 370 -19.38 4.73 4.71
N THR A 371 -20.31 3.84 5.06
CA THR A 371 -20.73 3.58 6.46
C THR A 371 -20.58 2.11 6.83
N HIS A 372 -19.94 1.31 5.97
CA HIS A 372 -19.82 -0.12 6.16
C HIS A 372 -18.98 -0.42 7.41
N GLY A 373 -19.48 -1.30 8.29
CA GLY A 373 -18.89 -1.66 9.58
C GLY A 373 -18.88 -0.58 10.68
N ILE A 374 -19.34 0.65 10.40
CA ILE A 374 -19.46 1.74 11.40
C ILE A 374 -20.87 2.35 11.51
N GLY A 375 -21.87 1.74 10.87
CA GLY A 375 -23.22 2.32 10.74
C GLY A 375 -23.83 2.77 12.08
N GLY A 376 -23.67 2.00 13.16
CA GLY A 376 -24.18 2.37 14.48
C GLY A 376 -23.55 3.65 15.03
N ARG A 377 -22.22 3.79 14.93
CA ARG A 377 -21.48 5.00 15.37
C ARG A 377 -21.82 6.21 14.51
N TYR A 378 -21.90 6.02 13.19
CA TYR A 378 -22.30 7.06 12.25
C TYR A 378 -23.70 7.60 12.58
N TRP A 379 -24.69 6.72 12.75
CA TRP A 379 -26.06 7.13 13.06
C TRP A 379 -26.20 7.75 14.44
N LEU A 380 -25.43 7.29 15.45
CA LEU A 380 -25.38 7.94 16.76
C LEU A 380 -24.92 9.41 16.64
N GLY A 381 -23.86 9.67 15.87
CA GLY A 381 -23.37 11.02 15.59
C GLY A 381 -24.40 11.86 14.85
N MET A 382 -24.96 11.35 13.75
CA MET A 382 -25.95 12.06 12.94
C MET A 382 -27.24 12.38 13.70
N VAL A 383 -27.79 11.42 14.47
CA VAL A 383 -28.98 11.66 15.30
C VAL A 383 -28.67 12.70 16.37
N GLY A 384 -27.49 12.64 16.99
CA GLY A 384 -27.03 13.65 17.94
C GLY A 384 -26.99 15.05 17.33
N LEU A 385 -26.45 15.20 16.12
CA LEU A 385 -26.43 16.48 15.40
C LEU A 385 -27.82 16.97 15.02
N ILE A 386 -28.73 16.08 14.61
CA ILE A 386 -30.11 16.44 14.30
C ILE A 386 -30.81 16.99 15.56
N ILE A 387 -30.66 16.31 16.70
CA ILE A 387 -31.18 16.78 17.98
C ILE A 387 -30.59 18.16 18.33
N ALA A 388 -29.27 18.32 18.23
CA ALA A 388 -28.62 19.60 18.48
C ALA A 388 -29.10 20.71 17.53
N GLY A 389 -29.36 20.40 16.26
CA GLY A 389 -29.91 21.34 15.26
C GLY A 389 -31.34 21.76 15.57
N ILE A 390 -32.19 20.83 16.03
CA ILE A 390 -33.54 21.16 16.51
C ILE A 390 -33.44 22.09 17.72
N LEU A 391 -32.56 21.79 18.68
CA LEU A 391 -32.37 22.62 19.88
C LEU A 391 -31.80 24.00 19.56
N ALA A 392 -30.89 24.10 18.59
CA ALA A 392 -30.41 25.37 18.06
C ALA A 392 -31.56 26.19 17.44
N THR A 393 -32.44 25.55 16.67
CA THR A 393 -33.63 26.20 16.11
C THR A 393 -34.54 26.72 17.23
N VAL A 394 -34.76 25.92 18.27
CA VAL A 394 -35.54 26.33 19.45
C VAL A 394 -34.89 27.49 20.20
N LEU A 395 -33.55 27.52 20.32
CA LEU A 395 -32.82 28.65 20.90
C LEU A 395 -33.13 29.94 20.12
N PHE A 396 -33.07 29.90 18.78
CA PHE A 396 -33.32 31.07 17.94
C PHE A 396 -34.79 31.50 17.89
N THR A 397 -35.75 30.58 17.94
CA THR A 397 -37.18 30.93 17.99
C THR A 397 -37.61 31.50 19.35
N THR A 398 -36.82 31.26 20.40
CA THR A 398 -37.11 31.75 21.77
C THR A 398 -36.38 33.04 22.14
N LEU A 399 -35.67 33.71 21.22
CA LEU A 399 -34.93 34.95 21.49
C LEU A 399 -35.77 36.09 22.10
N GLY A 400 -37.08 36.10 21.86
CA GLY A 400 -38.01 37.09 22.44
C GLY A 400 -38.62 36.70 23.79
N ALA A 401 -38.28 35.54 24.35
CA ALA A 401 -38.85 35.05 25.60
C ALA A 401 -37.92 35.38 26.79
N ASP A 402 -38.35 36.27 27.68
CA ASP A 402 -37.54 36.73 28.81
C ASP A 402 -37.47 35.71 29.97
N ASN A 403 -38.46 34.82 30.10
CA ASN A 403 -38.61 33.92 31.25
C ASN A 403 -38.71 32.45 30.82
N LEU A 404 -37.63 31.89 30.26
CA LEU A 404 -37.54 30.44 30.07
C LEU A 404 -37.19 29.76 31.40
N PRO A 405 -37.80 28.61 31.72
CA PRO A 405 -37.41 27.82 32.89
C PRO A 405 -35.90 27.53 32.88
N ALA A 406 -35.23 27.72 34.02
CA ALA A 406 -33.77 27.55 34.10
C ALA A 406 -33.31 26.14 33.66
N GLY A 407 -34.08 25.09 34.00
CA GLY A 407 -33.81 23.73 33.56
C GLY A 407 -33.94 23.55 32.05
N PHE A 408 -34.90 24.20 31.40
CA PHE A 408 -35.02 24.16 29.94
C PHE A 408 -33.86 24.94 29.28
N SER A 409 -33.57 26.14 29.79
CA SER A 409 -32.50 27.01 29.32
C SER A 409 -31.13 26.33 29.37
N TRP A 410 -30.68 25.89 30.54
CA TRP A 410 -29.32 25.39 30.70
C TRP A 410 -29.17 23.91 30.40
N THR A 411 -30.13 23.07 30.80
CA THR A 411 -30.02 21.62 30.58
C THR A 411 -30.32 21.26 29.14
N VAL A 412 -31.39 21.81 28.56
CA VAL A 412 -31.87 21.40 27.23
C VAL A 412 -31.19 22.19 26.11
N LEU A 413 -31.10 23.52 26.21
CA LEU A 413 -30.57 24.33 25.09
C LEU A 413 -29.03 24.46 25.08
N PHE A 414 -28.35 24.16 26.18
CA PHE A 414 -26.88 24.25 26.28
C PHE A 414 -26.22 22.92 26.63
N ALA A 415 -26.52 22.35 27.80
CA ALA A 415 -25.83 21.18 28.30
C ALA A 415 -26.06 19.93 27.45
N LEU A 416 -27.25 19.75 26.88
CA LEU A 416 -27.54 18.61 26.00
C LEU A 416 -26.76 18.67 24.67
N PRO A 417 -26.78 19.76 23.88
CA PRO A 417 -25.91 19.89 22.70
C PRO A 417 -24.42 19.75 23.02
N ALA A 418 -23.94 20.41 24.08
CA ALA A 418 -22.56 20.31 24.52
C ALA A 418 -22.21 18.87 24.96
N GLY A 419 -23.13 18.21 25.66
CA GLY A 419 -23.00 16.83 26.12
C GLY A 419 -22.97 15.82 24.98
N ILE A 420 -23.78 16.02 23.93
CA ILE A 420 -23.74 15.20 22.71
C ILE A 420 -22.36 15.33 22.04
N ALA A 421 -21.86 16.55 21.85
CA ALA A 421 -20.54 16.76 21.26
C ALA A 421 -19.42 16.19 22.16
N SER A 422 -19.53 16.37 23.48
CA SER A 422 -18.56 15.85 24.45
C SER A 422 -18.55 14.32 24.51
N LEU A 423 -19.72 13.67 24.38
CA LEU A 423 -19.82 12.22 24.30
C LEU A 423 -19.04 11.69 23.09
N GLN A 424 -19.12 12.37 21.94
CA GLN A 424 -18.34 12.00 20.76
C GLN A 424 -16.83 12.16 20.99
N VAL A 425 -16.39 13.21 21.68
CA VAL A 425 -14.97 13.34 22.10
C VAL A 425 -14.56 12.22 23.07
N LEU A 426 -15.42 11.85 24.01
CA LEU A 426 -15.15 10.75 24.94
C LEU A 426 -14.98 9.43 24.19
N LEU A 427 -15.89 9.12 23.26
CA LEU A 427 -15.79 7.92 22.41
C LEU A 427 -14.49 7.95 21.58
N ALA A 428 -14.17 9.09 20.96
CA ALA A 428 -12.90 9.30 20.27
C ALA A 428 -11.69 9.02 21.18
N SER A 429 -11.75 9.47 22.43
CA SER A 429 -10.65 9.30 23.40
C SER A 429 -10.49 7.85 23.84
N ILE A 430 -11.61 7.14 24.03
CA ILE A 430 -11.63 5.69 24.32
C ILE A 430 -11.02 4.90 23.15
N ASP A 431 -11.43 5.19 21.92
CA ASP A 431 -10.87 4.53 20.73
C ASP A 431 -9.37 4.81 20.60
N GLY A 432 -8.95 6.06 20.82
CA GLY A 432 -7.54 6.45 20.81
C GLY A 432 -6.72 5.73 21.87
N ALA A 433 -7.28 5.53 23.07
CA ALA A 433 -6.63 4.80 24.17
C ALA A 433 -6.50 3.30 23.88
N HIS A 434 -7.46 2.70 23.16
CA HIS A 434 -7.38 1.31 22.71
C HIS A 434 -6.52 1.11 21.45
N GLY A 435 -5.77 2.13 21.02
CA GLY A 435 -4.92 2.04 19.83
C GLY A 435 -5.69 2.03 18.51
N GLN A 436 -7.02 2.25 18.53
CA GLN A 436 -7.88 2.31 17.35
C GLN A 436 -7.83 3.71 16.71
N ARG A 437 -6.62 4.21 16.39
CA ARG A 437 -6.36 5.55 15.84
C ARG A 437 -6.86 5.75 14.38
N GLY A 438 -7.77 4.91 13.90
CA GLY A 438 -8.28 4.88 12.53
C GLY A 438 -9.58 5.66 12.31
N GLY A 439 -10.40 5.18 11.38
CA GLY A 439 -11.60 5.90 10.91
C GLY A 439 -12.68 6.18 11.95
N GLN A 440 -12.80 5.37 13.01
CA GLN A 440 -13.75 5.61 14.09
C GLN A 440 -13.40 6.84 14.93
N LEU A 441 -12.11 7.02 15.25
CA LEU A 441 -11.61 8.24 15.89
C LEU A 441 -11.90 9.45 15.00
N GLY A 442 -11.55 9.38 13.72
CA GLY A 442 -11.79 10.45 12.75
C GLY A 442 -13.28 10.81 12.63
N LEU A 443 -14.16 9.82 12.59
CA LEU A 443 -15.60 10.00 12.52
C LEU A 443 -16.15 10.72 13.76
N ALA A 444 -15.76 10.27 14.95
CA ALA A 444 -16.19 10.89 16.20
C ALA A 444 -15.70 12.35 16.29
N LEU A 445 -14.47 12.62 15.84
CA LEU A 445 -13.93 13.97 15.75
C LEU A 445 -14.67 14.86 14.75
N VAL A 446 -15.14 14.34 13.60
CA VAL A 446 -15.95 15.12 12.64
C VAL A 446 -17.29 15.57 13.25
N PHE A 447 -17.91 14.72 14.05
CA PHE A 447 -19.16 15.05 14.73
C PHE A 447 -18.96 15.97 15.95
N ALA A 448 -17.78 15.94 16.58
CA ALA A 448 -17.52 16.66 17.83
C ALA A 448 -16.77 17.99 17.67
N LEU A 449 -15.72 18.00 16.85
CA LEU A 449 -14.75 19.11 16.82
C LEU A 449 -15.38 20.41 16.33
N PRO A 450 -16.14 20.48 15.23
CA PRO A 450 -16.65 21.76 14.75
C PRO A 450 -17.46 22.56 15.79
N PRO A 451 -18.48 22.01 16.50
CA PRO A 451 -19.18 22.77 17.53
C PRO A 451 -18.30 23.13 18.74
N LEU A 452 -17.40 22.24 19.18
CA LEU A 452 -16.55 22.49 20.34
C LEU A 452 -15.42 23.48 20.06
N VAL A 453 -14.79 23.40 18.88
CA VAL A 453 -13.75 24.33 18.43
C VAL A 453 -14.36 25.70 18.19
N MET A 454 -15.53 25.79 17.56
CA MET A 454 -16.26 27.07 17.40
C MET A 454 -16.53 27.71 18.77
N PHE A 455 -17.01 26.93 19.73
CA PHE A 455 -17.26 27.38 21.10
C PHE A 455 -15.97 27.84 21.79
N ALA A 456 -14.91 27.05 21.75
CA ALA A 456 -13.63 27.36 22.38
C ALA A 456 -12.96 28.59 21.77
N LEU A 457 -12.91 28.69 20.43
CA LEU A 457 -12.32 29.84 19.74
C LEU A 457 -13.08 31.13 20.02
N PHE A 458 -14.42 31.08 19.98
CA PHE A 458 -15.25 32.23 20.29
C PHE A 458 -15.06 32.69 21.73
N LEU A 459 -15.03 31.76 22.69
CA LEU A 459 -14.79 32.09 24.11
C LEU A 459 -13.39 32.61 24.37
N TYR A 460 -12.37 32.01 23.77
CA TYR A 460 -11.00 32.48 23.91
C TYR A 460 -10.89 33.92 23.38
N PHE A 461 -11.45 34.19 22.20
CA PHE A 461 -11.31 35.49 21.58
C PHE A 461 -12.21 36.57 22.22
N PHE A 462 -13.52 36.33 22.32
CA PHE A 462 -14.48 37.32 22.82
C PHE A 462 -14.71 37.27 24.33
N GLY A 463 -14.44 36.13 24.98
CA GLY A 463 -14.58 35.97 26.43
C GLY A 463 -13.30 36.30 27.22
N LEU A 464 -12.12 36.13 26.62
CA LEU A 464 -10.84 36.34 27.31
C LEU A 464 -9.98 37.43 26.66
N LEU A 465 -9.72 37.34 25.35
CA LEU A 465 -8.80 38.26 24.69
C LEU A 465 -9.40 39.67 24.53
N PHE A 466 -10.66 39.76 24.07
CA PHE A 466 -11.37 41.02 23.87
C PHE A 466 -11.50 41.85 25.16
N PRO A 467 -12.01 41.33 26.29
CA PRO A 467 -12.17 42.13 27.52
C PRO A 467 -10.83 42.56 28.15
N VAL A 468 -9.74 41.84 27.87
CA VAL A 468 -8.39 42.16 28.37
C VAL A 468 -7.71 43.22 27.50
N THR A 469 -7.92 43.18 26.19
CA THR A 469 -7.23 44.05 25.23
C THR A 469 -8.02 45.32 24.89
N MET A 470 -9.35 45.30 25.06
CA MET A 470 -10.23 46.42 24.74
C MET A 470 -11.28 46.61 25.82
N LYS A 471 -11.51 47.86 26.24
CA LYS A 471 -12.53 48.20 27.23
C LYS A 471 -13.79 48.67 26.51
N PRO A 472 -14.97 48.10 26.81
CA PRO A 472 -16.22 48.56 26.21
C PRO A 472 -16.50 50.02 26.56
N GLU A 473 -17.06 50.77 25.63
CA GLU A 473 -17.45 52.17 25.87
C GLU A 473 -18.64 52.24 26.84
N SER A 474 -18.55 53.11 27.84
CA SER A 474 -19.61 53.28 28.84
C SER A 474 -20.89 53.92 28.30
N SER A 475 -20.80 54.60 27.16
CA SER A 475 -21.92 55.25 26.46
C SER A 475 -22.66 54.34 25.48
N ALA A 476 -22.12 53.17 25.13
CA ALA A 476 -22.74 52.28 24.16
C ALA A 476 -24.00 51.61 24.73
N HIS A 477 -25.12 51.69 24.00
CA HIS A 477 -26.38 51.03 24.37
C HIS A 477 -26.58 49.71 23.63
N THR A 478 -25.90 49.54 22.49
CA THR A 478 -25.84 48.30 21.71
C THR A 478 -24.40 47.94 21.38
N ALA A 479 -24.12 46.65 21.12
CA ALA A 479 -22.77 46.21 20.76
C ALA A 479 -22.25 46.88 19.47
N PHE A 480 -23.15 47.25 18.53
CA PHE A 480 -22.78 47.91 17.28
C PHE A 480 -22.44 49.41 17.44
N GLU A 481 -22.80 50.03 18.56
CA GLU A 481 -22.37 51.40 18.89
C GLU A 481 -20.96 51.43 19.49
N ASP A 482 -20.45 50.30 19.99
CA ASP A 482 -19.15 50.22 20.63
C ASP A 482 -18.01 50.06 19.61
N MET A 483 -17.10 51.03 19.56
CA MET A 483 -15.93 50.96 18.68
C MET A 483 -15.03 49.77 19.01
N ALA A 484 -14.92 49.40 20.29
CA ALA A 484 -14.11 48.25 20.71
C ALA A 484 -14.62 46.96 20.04
N PHE A 485 -15.93 46.77 19.97
CA PHE A 485 -16.54 45.62 19.30
C PHE A 485 -16.13 45.55 17.82
N TRP A 486 -16.17 46.66 17.09
CA TRP A 486 -15.79 46.69 15.67
C TRP A 486 -14.31 46.39 15.44
N VAL A 487 -13.41 46.90 16.30
CA VAL A 487 -11.98 46.59 16.22
C VAL A 487 -11.74 45.10 16.49
N ALA A 488 -12.39 44.53 17.50
CA ALA A 488 -12.29 43.11 17.82
C ALA A 488 -12.88 42.22 16.73
N PHE A 489 -14.03 42.60 16.18
CA PHE A 489 -14.64 41.92 15.05
C PHE A 489 -13.73 41.95 13.81
N ALA A 490 -13.12 43.10 13.50
CA ALA A 490 -12.17 43.20 12.39
C ALA A 490 -10.97 42.27 12.58
N GLN A 491 -10.40 42.20 13.79
CA GLN A 491 -9.32 41.27 14.13
C GLN A 491 -9.76 39.81 14.00
N TRP A 492 -10.92 39.44 14.55
CA TRP A 492 -11.50 38.10 14.41
C TRP A 492 -11.69 37.73 12.94
N ALA A 493 -12.27 38.63 12.14
CA ALA A 493 -12.50 38.40 10.72
C ALA A 493 -11.18 38.20 9.97
N LEU A 494 -10.15 39.01 10.25
CA LEU A 494 -8.83 38.84 9.66
C LEU A 494 -8.19 37.49 10.02
N VAL A 495 -8.29 37.06 11.28
CA VAL A 495 -7.77 35.75 11.74
C VAL A 495 -8.53 34.61 11.07
N MET A 496 -9.87 34.66 11.07
CA MET A 496 -10.70 33.61 10.46
C MET A 496 -10.50 33.52 8.94
N LEU A 497 -10.40 34.65 8.24
CA LEU A 497 -10.06 34.68 6.82
C LEU A 497 -8.65 34.12 6.61
N GLY A 498 -7.65 34.59 7.35
CA GLY A 498 -6.27 34.10 7.26
C GLY A 498 -6.18 32.58 7.46
N LEU A 499 -6.89 32.05 8.47
CA LEU A 499 -6.99 30.61 8.72
C LEU A 499 -7.73 29.89 7.59
N TRP A 500 -8.85 30.41 7.09
CA TRP A 500 -9.60 29.78 6.01
C TRP A 500 -8.73 29.61 4.75
N PHE A 501 -8.07 30.67 4.29
CA PHE A 501 -7.15 30.61 3.15
C PHE A 501 -5.95 29.70 3.43
N SER A 502 -5.35 29.79 4.62
CA SER A 502 -4.18 28.97 4.97
C SER A 502 -4.51 27.49 5.08
N GLN A 503 -5.64 27.11 5.70
CA GLN A 503 -6.03 25.71 5.85
C GLN A 503 -6.45 25.10 4.52
N SER A 504 -7.07 25.87 3.61
CA SER A 504 -7.33 25.40 2.24
C SER A 504 -6.05 25.06 1.48
N CYS A 505 -4.98 25.85 1.64
CA CYS A 505 -3.67 25.52 1.06
C CYS A 505 -3.07 24.27 1.71
N ARG A 506 -3.12 24.14 3.04
CA ARG A 506 -2.57 22.97 3.75
C ARG A 506 -3.29 21.68 3.35
N LEU A 507 -4.62 21.63 3.44
CA LEU A 507 -5.41 20.44 3.10
C LEU A 507 -5.29 20.03 1.62
N ARG A 508 -5.04 21.00 0.72
CA ARG A 508 -4.78 20.71 -0.70
C ARG A 508 -3.57 19.80 -0.87
N ASP A 509 -2.49 20.05 -0.14
CA ASP A 509 -1.21 19.35 -0.33
C ASP A 509 -0.94 18.27 0.73
N GLU A 510 -1.69 18.25 1.82
CA GLU A 510 -1.55 17.30 2.93
C GLU A 510 -1.56 15.84 2.46
N PHE A 511 -2.55 15.47 1.62
CA PHE A 511 -2.74 14.09 1.21
C PHE A 511 -1.91 13.67 0.02
N ILE A 512 -1.82 14.48 -1.03
CA ILE A 512 -1.00 14.26 -2.22
C ILE A 512 -0.56 15.66 -2.64
N PRO A 513 0.73 15.95 -2.81
CA PRO A 513 1.13 17.31 -3.17
C PRO A 513 0.66 17.64 -4.59
N GLU A 514 0.22 18.90 -4.81
CA GLU A 514 -0.23 19.35 -6.13
C GLU A 514 0.88 19.24 -7.19
N LYS A 515 2.10 19.57 -6.77
CA LYS A 515 3.32 19.49 -7.55
C LYS A 515 4.33 18.64 -6.80
N PRO A 516 5.25 17.96 -7.50
CA PRO A 516 6.38 17.36 -6.82
C PRO A 516 7.08 18.42 -5.96
N ALA A 517 7.65 18.02 -4.83
CA ALA A 517 8.58 18.87 -4.11
C ALA A 517 9.72 19.22 -5.10
N GLU A 518 9.67 20.43 -5.66
CA GLU A 518 10.68 20.92 -6.59
C GLU A 518 11.94 21.15 -5.76
N ASN A 519 13.03 20.44 -6.08
CA ASN A 519 14.34 20.94 -5.72
C ASN A 519 14.57 22.26 -6.45
N ASN A 520 15.36 23.11 -5.83
CA ASN A 520 16.34 23.91 -6.55
C ASN A 520 16.79 23.12 -7.80
N ALA A 521 16.49 23.64 -8.99
CA ALA A 521 17.15 23.21 -10.21
C ALA A 521 18.68 23.15 -9.97
N PRO A 522 19.44 22.31 -10.69
CA PRO A 522 20.89 22.29 -10.54
C PRO A 522 21.43 23.69 -10.86
N ALA A 523 21.75 24.44 -9.82
CA ALA A 523 22.59 25.61 -9.88
C ALA A 523 23.84 25.18 -9.14
N ASP A 524 24.85 24.74 -9.89
CA ASP A 524 26.29 24.98 -9.80
C ASP A 524 26.98 25.29 -8.44
N ASP A 525 26.34 25.12 -7.28
CA ASP A 525 26.88 25.39 -5.95
C ASP A 525 26.99 24.09 -5.15
N GLU A 526 28.23 23.67 -4.93
CA GLU A 526 28.69 22.58 -4.05
C GLU A 526 28.41 22.85 -2.56
N GLN A 527 27.19 23.23 -2.18
CA GLN A 527 26.80 23.24 -0.78
C GLN A 527 25.66 22.24 -0.50
N PRO A 528 25.92 21.16 0.26
CA PRO A 528 24.87 20.30 0.74
C PRO A 528 23.97 21.12 1.67
N SER A 529 22.70 21.31 1.30
CA SER A 529 21.76 21.96 2.20
C SER A 529 21.53 21.06 3.40
N GLU A 530 21.85 21.53 4.61
CA GLU A 530 21.60 20.84 5.89
C GLU A 530 20.11 20.59 6.19
N ASN A 531 19.21 21.08 5.34
CA ASN A 531 17.78 20.80 5.44
C ASN A 531 17.42 19.58 4.59
N ASN A 532 17.66 18.38 5.15
CA ASN A 532 17.18 17.09 4.64
C ASN A 532 15.64 17.07 4.58
N ASN A 533 15.03 17.67 3.56
CA ASN A 533 13.59 17.56 3.36
C ASN A 533 13.29 16.15 2.82
N PRO A 534 12.56 15.28 3.55
CA PRO A 534 12.30 13.89 3.15
C PRO A 534 11.66 13.75 1.76
N ALA A 535 11.04 14.80 1.23
CA ALA A 535 10.44 14.81 -0.10
C ALA A 535 11.47 14.75 -1.27
N ASP A 536 12.71 15.25 -1.05
CA ASP A 536 13.82 15.24 -2.02
C ASP A 536 14.32 13.80 -2.32
N ASN A 537 14.10 12.89 -1.37
CA ASN A 537 14.65 11.53 -1.42
C ASN A 537 13.87 10.53 -2.30
N SER A 538 12.71 10.91 -2.85
CA SER A 538 11.78 10.02 -3.56
C SER A 538 12.19 9.63 -5.00
N VAL A 539 13.10 10.40 -5.63
CA VAL A 539 13.48 10.22 -7.06
C VAL A 539 14.96 9.85 -7.26
N LYS A 540 15.76 9.79 -6.17
CA LYS A 540 17.17 9.39 -6.24
C LYS A 540 17.31 7.90 -6.52
N ARG A 541 18.43 7.49 -7.13
CA ARG A 541 18.70 6.05 -7.32
C ARG A 541 18.93 5.36 -5.98
N ARG A 542 18.39 4.15 -5.82
CA ARG A 542 18.48 3.39 -4.57
C ARG A 542 18.63 1.91 -4.79
N PHE A 543 19.17 1.24 -3.78
CA PHE A 543 19.12 -0.21 -3.68
C PHE A 543 17.68 -0.64 -3.35
N VAL A 544 17.26 -1.77 -3.90
CA VAL A 544 16.00 -2.40 -3.52
C VAL A 544 16.22 -3.29 -2.30
N GLY A 545 15.24 -3.36 -1.39
CA GLY A 545 15.24 -4.26 -0.24
C GLY A 545 14.58 -5.60 -0.59
N LEU A 546 15.37 -6.67 -0.57
CA LEU A 546 14.93 -8.04 -0.88
C LEU A 546 15.12 -8.97 0.31
N PHE A 547 14.46 -10.12 0.31
CA PHE A 547 14.54 -11.11 1.39
C PHE A 547 15.26 -12.36 0.95
N ASP A 548 15.97 -12.97 1.90
CA ASP A 548 16.46 -14.34 1.75
C ASP A 548 15.29 -15.33 1.85
N ASP A 549 15.42 -16.48 1.19
CA ASP A 549 14.40 -17.54 1.20
C ASP A 549 14.09 -18.06 2.61
N THR A 550 15.01 -17.92 3.56
CA THR A 550 14.86 -18.33 4.97
C THR A 550 14.10 -17.33 5.85
N THR A 551 13.80 -16.14 5.34
CA THR A 551 13.23 -15.01 6.13
C THR A 551 11.76 -14.71 5.84
N LEU A 552 11.11 -15.50 4.97
CA LEU A 552 9.68 -15.41 4.67
C LEU A 552 8.99 -16.76 4.89
N HIS A 553 7.67 -16.72 5.13
CA HIS A 553 6.93 -17.95 5.42
C HIS A 553 6.58 -18.71 4.13
N HIS A 554 6.96 -19.99 4.07
CA HIS A 554 6.55 -20.90 3.00
C HIS A 554 5.24 -21.60 3.36
N ASP A 555 4.33 -21.71 2.38
CA ASP A 555 3.02 -22.32 2.59
C ASP A 555 3.17 -23.82 2.81
N MET A 556 2.69 -24.32 3.95
CA MET A 556 2.57 -25.74 4.23
C MET A 556 1.46 -26.33 3.35
N ARG A 557 1.77 -26.73 2.12
CA ARG A 557 0.94 -27.77 1.48
C ARG A 557 1.22 -29.09 2.20
N PRO A 558 0.26 -30.01 2.35
CA PRO A 558 0.48 -31.28 3.00
C PRO A 558 1.35 -32.15 2.09
N ILE A 559 2.64 -31.89 2.06
CA ILE A 559 3.66 -32.74 1.47
C ILE A 559 4.53 -33.18 2.63
N VAL A 560 4.13 -34.35 3.15
CA VAL A 560 4.94 -35.29 3.92
C VAL A 560 5.30 -34.83 5.34
N SER A 561 4.80 -35.62 6.29
CA SER A 561 5.24 -35.68 7.68
C SER A 561 6.75 -35.83 7.78
N ASP A 562 7.47 -34.77 8.14
CA ASP A 562 8.73 -34.77 8.88
C ASP A 562 9.25 -33.33 9.03
N ARG A 563 10.19 -33.14 9.96
CA ARG A 563 10.92 -31.92 10.39
C ARG A 563 11.07 -30.76 9.38
N ALA A 564 11.06 -31.00 8.07
CA ALA A 564 11.11 -30.01 7.00
C ALA A 564 9.99 -28.94 7.07
N VAL A 565 8.81 -29.29 7.60
CA VAL A 565 7.68 -28.35 7.69
C VAL A 565 7.95 -27.21 8.69
N LEU A 566 8.73 -27.43 9.75
CA LEU A 566 9.05 -26.39 10.75
C LEU A 566 10.15 -25.43 10.27
N SER A 567 11.04 -25.88 9.36
CA SER A 567 12.05 -25.05 8.70
C SER A 567 11.47 -24.01 7.73
N GLU A 568 10.19 -24.16 7.38
CA GLU A 568 9.47 -23.33 6.40
C GLU A 568 8.64 -22.19 7.06
N VAL A 569 8.67 -22.09 8.39
CA VAL A 569 7.77 -21.24 9.19
C VAL A 569 8.54 -20.13 9.90
N TYR A 570 9.04 -19.14 9.18
CA TYR A 570 9.67 -18.00 9.85
C TYR A 570 8.73 -16.80 10.01
N PRO A 571 8.54 -16.24 11.23
CA PRO A 571 7.81 -14.99 11.40
C PRO A 571 8.61 -13.82 10.83
N SER A 572 7.99 -13.09 9.94
CA SER A 572 8.64 -12.00 9.23
C SER A 572 8.67 -10.69 10.03
N GLY A 573 8.56 -10.63 11.37
CA GLY A 573 8.43 -9.31 12.04
C GLY A 573 8.76 -9.24 13.53
N TYR A 574 8.79 -8.01 14.07
CA TYR A 574 9.14 -7.69 15.45
C TYR A 574 8.11 -8.28 16.43
N ARG A 575 8.46 -9.42 17.03
CA ARG A 575 7.59 -10.20 17.93
C ARG A 575 8.38 -10.65 19.16
N PRO A 576 7.75 -10.69 20.35
CA PRO A 576 8.37 -11.26 21.53
C PRO A 576 8.63 -12.76 21.35
N LEU A 577 9.86 -13.17 21.67
CA LEU A 577 10.33 -14.56 21.55
C LEU A 577 10.43 -15.23 22.91
N VAL A 578 11.33 -14.73 23.75
CA VAL A 578 11.77 -15.40 24.96
C VAL A 578 11.95 -14.39 26.07
N LYS A 579 11.43 -14.67 27.25
CA LYS A 579 11.83 -13.99 28.49
C LYS A 579 13.08 -14.63 29.04
N LEU A 580 14.12 -13.84 29.33
CA LEU A 580 15.39 -14.34 29.88
C LEU A 580 15.59 -13.86 31.32
N TRP A 581 16.12 -14.73 32.17
CA TRP A 581 16.49 -14.39 33.56
C TRP A 581 17.73 -15.14 34.03
N TRP A 582 18.36 -14.64 35.10
CA TRP A 582 19.64 -15.13 35.61
C TRP A 582 19.52 -15.68 37.04
N THR A 583 19.93 -16.93 37.26
CA THR A 583 19.89 -17.58 38.58
C THR A 583 21.27 -17.78 39.21
N GLY A 584 22.33 -17.26 38.59
CA GLY A 584 23.68 -17.35 39.11
C GLY A 584 24.00 -16.29 40.17
N SER A 585 25.20 -16.36 40.74
CA SER A 585 25.64 -15.33 41.67
C SER A 585 25.98 -14.03 40.92
N GLY A 586 25.64 -12.88 41.49
CA GLY A 586 25.92 -11.58 40.90
C GLY A 586 24.86 -11.15 39.89
N GLU A 587 25.11 -10.03 39.22
CA GLU A 587 24.21 -9.47 38.21
C GLU A 587 24.65 -9.92 36.81
N LEU A 588 23.70 -10.02 35.89
CA LEU A 588 23.96 -10.29 34.48
C LEU A 588 23.14 -9.31 33.66
N PHE A 589 23.80 -8.67 32.71
CA PHE A 589 23.19 -7.77 31.76
C PHE A 589 23.34 -8.35 30.36
N VAL A 590 22.37 -8.06 29.49
CA VAL A 590 22.33 -8.53 28.11
C VAL A 590 22.12 -7.36 27.16
N ARG A 591 22.71 -7.46 25.98
CA ARG A 591 22.48 -6.60 24.82
C ARG A 591 22.34 -7.47 23.58
N SER A 592 21.44 -7.12 22.68
CA SER A 592 21.37 -7.75 21.37
C SER A 592 21.95 -6.82 20.31
N ASP A 593 22.85 -7.34 19.47
CA ASP A 593 23.41 -6.63 18.31
C ASP A 593 22.84 -7.19 17.00
N ARG A 594 21.60 -7.72 17.04
CA ARG A 594 20.86 -8.43 15.98
C ARG A 594 21.42 -9.77 15.51
N PHE A 595 22.75 -9.86 15.36
CA PHE A 595 23.49 -11.05 14.89
C PHE A 595 24.09 -11.87 16.03
N GLN A 596 24.00 -11.38 17.27
CA GLN A 596 24.58 -11.98 18.46
C GLN A 596 23.93 -11.41 19.72
N LEU A 597 24.02 -12.15 20.81
CA LEU A 597 23.71 -11.69 22.16
C LEU A 597 25.01 -11.49 22.93
N VAL A 598 25.13 -10.34 23.57
CA VAL A 598 26.29 -9.94 24.36
C VAL A 598 25.88 -9.88 25.82
N PHE A 599 26.57 -10.63 26.67
CA PHE A 599 26.31 -10.69 28.10
C PHE A 599 27.48 -10.09 28.88
N SER A 600 27.20 -9.32 29.92
CA SER A 600 28.24 -8.74 30.79
C SER A 600 27.80 -8.76 32.25
N ALA A 601 28.78 -8.75 33.15
CA ALA A 601 28.57 -8.59 34.59
C ALA A 601 28.35 -7.13 35.00
N SER A 602 28.58 -6.19 34.09
CA SER A 602 28.46 -4.76 34.33
C SER A 602 27.54 -4.09 33.31
N GLU A 603 26.93 -2.99 33.74
CA GLU A 603 26.02 -2.18 32.92
C GLU A 603 26.72 -1.50 31.74
N ASP A 604 28.03 -1.27 31.83
CA ASP A 604 28.84 -0.68 30.76
C ASP A 604 29.35 -1.70 29.72
N GLY A 605 29.05 -2.99 29.91
CA GLY A 605 29.45 -4.04 28.98
C GLY A 605 30.91 -4.50 29.07
N SER A 606 31.63 -4.19 30.15
CA SER A 606 33.01 -4.65 30.37
C SER A 606 33.12 -6.19 30.40
N ASP A 607 34.25 -6.73 29.93
CA ASP A 607 34.55 -8.17 29.83
C ASP A 607 33.39 -9.05 29.29
N PRO A 608 32.88 -8.75 28.08
CA PRO A 608 31.65 -9.36 27.58
C PRO A 608 31.83 -10.82 27.14
N GLN A 609 30.76 -11.60 27.28
CA GLN A 609 30.58 -12.92 26.68
C GLN A 609 29.67 -12.79 25.46
N ILE A 610 30.16 -13.18 24.29
CA ILE A 610 29.41 -13.08 23.04
C ILE A 610 28.89 -14.47 22.64
N VAL A 611 27.59 -14.56 22.39
CA VAL A 611 26.95 -15.75 21.82
C VAL A 611 26.36 -15.38 20.46
N PRO A 612 26.86 -15.94 19.35
CA PRO A 612 26.35 -15.62 18.02
C PRO A 612 24.89 -16.10 17.86
N ALA A 613 24.14 -15.41 17.02
CA ALA A 613 22.87 -15.90 16.53
C ALA A 613 23.08 -17.22 15.74
N PRO A 614 22.03 -18.03 15.56
CA PRO A 614 22.11 -19.28 14.82
C PRO A 614 22.77 -19.13 13.44
N ILE A 615 23.89 -19.83 13.25
CA ILE A 615 24.55 -19.97 11.93
C ILE A 615 24.22 -21.31 11.25
N ALA A 616 23.66 -22.25 12.01
CA ALA A 616 23.13 -23.52 11.54
C ALA A 616 21.66 -23.59 11.91
N PRO A 617 20.83 -24.36 11.18
CA PRO A 617 19.42 -24.55 11.51
C PRO A 617 19.25 -25.01 12.96
N MET A 618 18.54 -24.21 13.75
CA MET A 618 18.18 -24.53 15.12
C MET A 618 16.87 -23.84 15.49
N THR A 619 16.05 -24.52 16.30
CA THR A 619 14.80 -23.95 16.79
C THR A 619 15.04 -22.94 17.92
N LEU A 620 14.00 -22.19 18.30
CA LEU A 620 14.09 -21.27 19.42
C LEU A 620 14.37 -22.02 20.73
N ALA A 621 13.72 -23.17 20.95
CA ALA A 621 13.98 -24.01 22.12
C ALA A 621 15.44 -24.53 22.15
N GLU A 622 15.95 -25.01 21.01
CA GLU A 622 17.34 -25.45 20.88
C GLU A 622 18.33 -24.30 21.14
N PHE A 623 18.01 -23.07 20.71
CA PHE A 623 18.83 -21.90 20.99
C PHE A 623 18.82 -21.48 22.46
N ILE A 624 17.69 -21.60 23.16
CA ILE A 624 17.62 -21.35 24.62
C ILE A 624 18.50 -22.34 25.38
N GLU A 625 18.46 -23.62 25.00
CA GLU A 625 19.34 -24.64 25.59
C GLU A 625 20.82 -24.33 25.30
N PHE A 626 21.14 -23.92 24.07
CA PHE A 626 22.48 -23.48 23.70
C PHE A 626 22.95 -22.27 24.55
N LEU A 627 22.10 -21.26 24.75
CA LEU A 627 22.39 -20.10 25.60
C LEU A 627 22.68 -20.53 27.05
N SER A 628 21.80 -21.36 27.62
CA SER A 628 21.95 -21.91 28.98
C SER A 628 23.30 -22.64 29.15
N ASN A 629 23.72 -23.40 28.13
CA ASN A 629 24.96 -24.17 28.16
C ASN A 629 26.23 -23.36 27.85
N THR A 630 26.08 -22.18 27.23
CA THR A 630 27.22 -21.37 26.75
C THR A 630 27.56 -20.21 27.68
N VAL A 631 26.54 -19.52 28.22
CA VAL A 631 26.75 -18.33 29.07
C VAL A 631 27.26 -18.77 30.44
N LYS A 632 28.46 -18.30 30.80
CA LYS A 632 29.13 -18.62 32.05
C LYS A 632 28.83 -17.59 33.12
N GLN A 633 28.86 -18.01 34.36
CA GLN A 633 28.88 -17.10 35.50
C GLN A 633 30.10 -16.17 35.42
N PRO A 634 29.92 -14.85 35.61
CA PRO A 634 31.04 -13.93 35.74
C PRO A 634 32.08 -14.40 36.76
N GLY A 635 33.35 -14.40 36.36
CA GLY A 635 34.46 -14.84 37.22
C GLY A 635 34.55 -16.36 37.46
N GLY A 636 33.77 -17.18 36.75
CA GLY A 636 33.76 -18.63 36.88
C GLY A 636 33.53 -19.39 35.57
N ASN A 637 33.44 -20.71 35.66
CA ASN A 637 33.16 -21.60 34.51
C ASN A 637 31.79 -22.30 34.62
N THR A 638 30.97 -21.95 35.61
CA THR A 638 29.64 -22.55 35.81
C THR A 638 28.67 -22.04 34.75
N THR A 639 27.99 -22.95 34.06
CA THR A 639 26.92 -22.67 33.07
C THR A 639 25.58 -23.22 33.58
N GLY A 640 24.51 -23.09 32.80
CA GLY A 640 23.17 -23.58 33.15
C GLY A 640 22.37 -22.64 34.04
N LEU A 641 22.88 -21.43 34.29
CA LEU A 641 22.32 -20.42 35.19
C LEU A 641 21.51 -19.35 34.45
N LEU A 642 21.72 -19.19 33.15
CA LEU A 642 20.82 -18.41 32.29
C LEU A 642 19.61 -19.29 31.95
N LYS A 643 18.42 -18.75 32.20
CA LYS A 643 17.15 -19.43 31.94
C LYS A 643 16.33 -18.62 30.93
N GLY A 644 15.47 -19.32 30.20
CA GLY A 644 14.59 -18.71 29.22
C GLY A 644 13.25 -19.42 29.12
N GLU A 645 12.19 -18.66 28.85
CA GLU A 645 10.84 -19.15 28.60
C GLU A 645 10.30 -18.54 27.31
N ILE A 646 9.79 -19.37 26.40
CA ILE A 646 9.16 -18.91 25.16
C ILE A 646 7.85 -18.20 25.51
N VAL A 647 7.66 -16.97 25.02
CA VAL A 647 6.52 -16.10 25.39
C VAL A 647 5.19 -16.68 24.91
N HIS A 648 5.20 -17.34 23.76
CA HIS A 648 4.04 -17.98 23.17
C HIS A 648 4.38 -19.43 22.81
N PRO A 649 4.47 -20.34 23.79
CA PRO A 649 4.87 -21.71 23.54
C PRO A 649 3.81 -22.43 22.69
N ASP A 650 4.27 -23.44 21.96
CA ASP A 650 3.42 -24.28 21.13
C ASP A 650 2.38 -24.99 22.02
N ASN A 651 1.10 -24.79 21.74
CA ASN A 651 0.01 -25.42 22.48
C ASN A 651 -0.62 -26.53 21.61
N PRO A 652 -0.63 -27.80 22.05
CA PRO A 652 -1.26 -28.91 21.33
C PRO A 652 -2.75 -28.68 21.02
N GLU A 653 -3.44 -27.88 21.83
CA GLU A 653 -4.86 -27.53 21.65
C GLU A 653 -5.06 -26.32 20.72
N ASN A 654 -3.99 -25.56 20.44
CA ASN A 654 -4.00 -24.40 19.57
C ASN A 654 -2.62 -24.19 18.91
N PRO A 655 -2.33 -24.85 17.77
CA PRO A 655 -0.99 -24.93 17.14
C PRO A 655 -0.54 -23.63 16.46
N GLY A 656 -1.01 -22.49 16.95
CA GLY A 656 -0.80 -21.18 16.33
C GLY A 656 0.60 -20.63 16.46
N ASN A 657 1.54 -21.28 17.17
CA ASN A 657 2.92 -20.79 17.41
C ASN A 657 3.96 -21.94 17.40
N PRO A 658 4.20 -22.60 16.26
CA PRO A 658 5.19 -23.68 16.17
C PRO A 658 6.57 -23.23 16.61
N ASP A 659 7.35 -24.11 17.25
CA ASP A 659 8.79 -23.89 17.45
C ASP A 659 9.52 -24.04 16.10
N TYR A 660 9.76 -22.92 15.42
CA TYR A 660 10.35 -22.86 14.09
C TYR A 660 11.86 -22.67 14.13
N GLU A 661 12.51 -22.97 13.00
CA GLU A 661 13.92 -22.70 12.81
C GLU A 661 14.19 -21.19 12.74
N LEU A 662 15.18 -20.74 13.49
CA LEU A 662 15.65 -19.36 13.47
C LEU A 662 16.49 -19.11 12.19
N PRO A 663 16.33 -17.96 11.51
CA PRO A 663 17.01 -17.69 10.25
C PRO A 663 18.46 -17.35 10.54
N SER A 664 19.31 -17.61 9.55
CA SER A 664 20.66 -17.09 9.55
C SER A 664 20.66 -15.57 9.36
N GLY A 665 21.51 -14.84 10.09
CA GLY A 665 21.67 -13.40 9.93
C GLY A 665 21.08 -12.61 11.09
N ALA A 666 20.32 -11.54 10.79
CA ALA A 666 19.69 -10.70 11.80
C ALA A 666 18.47 -11.43 12.37
N THR A 667 18.67 -12.16 13.46
CA THR A 667 17.64 -13.01 14.08
C THR A 667 16.88 -12.25 15.17
N PHE A 668 17.61 -11.44 15.94
CA PHE A 668 17.09 -10.73 17.12
C PHE A 668 16.97 -9.24 16.85
N ALA A 669 16.05 -8.57 17.53
CA ALA A 669 16.05 -7.12 17.56
C ALA A 669 17.09 -6.62 18.54
N ASP A 670 17.72 -5.50 18.22
CA ASP A 670 18.43 -4.72 19.22
C ASP A 670 17.43 -3.90 20.04
N HIS A 671 17.93 -3.23 21.09
CA HIS A 671 17.06 -2.44 21.96
C HIS A 671 16.58 -1.15 21.31
N GLY A 672 17.30 -0.65 20.29
CA GLY A 672 17.00 0.58 19.56
C GLY A 672 15.86 0.42 18.55
N ASP A 673 15.59 -0.79 18.06
CA ASP A 673 14.58 -1.11 17.05
C ASP A 673 13.15 -0.62 17.39
N ALA A 674 12.87 -0.40 18.68
CA ALA A 674 11.60 0.14 19.16
C ALA A 674 11.50 1.69 19.12
N LYS A 675 12.61 2.39 18.85
CA LYS A 675 12.69 3.86 18.83
C LYS A 675 12.30 4.42 17.46
N ASP A 676 12.03 5.72 17.43
CA ASP A 676 11.54 6.43 16.24
C ASP A 676 12.60 7.37 15.62
N SER A 677 13.72 7.64 16.30
CA SER A 677 14.84 8.42 15.79
C SER A 677 16.13 7.61 15.79
N LEU A 678 17.07 7.90 14.87
CA LEU A 678 18.38 7.23 14.83
C LEU A 678 19.17 7.48 16.13
N GLU A 679 19.16 8.72 16.64
CA GLU A 679 19.89 9.07 17.86
C GLU A 679 19.38 8.25 19.06
N ASP A 680 18.06 8.16 19.23
CA ASP A 680 17.47 7.34 20.29
C ASP A 680 17.69 5.85 20.06
N HIS A 681 17.65 5.40 18.80
CA HIS A 681 17.94 4.04 18.41
C HIS A 681 19.36 3.66 18.82
N ASP A 682 20.38 4.42 18.41
CA ASP A 682 21.78 4.11 18.69
C ASP A 682 22.10 4.20 20.17
N ALA A 683 21.54 5.19 20.86
CA ALA A 683 21.67 5.33 22.30
C ALA A 683 21.11 4.11 23.03
N GLU A 684 19.91 3.64 22.66
CA GLU A 684 19.27 2.50 23.30
C GLU A 684 19.92 1.17 22.89
N ALA A 685 20.31 1.00 21.63
CA ALA A 685 21.00 -0.18 21.12
C ALA A 685 22.34 -0.42 21.84
N ALA A 686 23.00 0.63 22.32
CA ALA A 686 24.24 0.52 23.10
C ALA A 686 24.03 0.03 24.55
N ILE A 687 22.81 0.10 25.10
CA ILE A 687 22.52 -0.17 26.52
C ILE A 687 22.48 -1.66 26.80
N PHE A 688 23.17 -2.08 27.86
CA PHE A 688 23.01 -3.40 28.47
C PHE A 688 21.85 -3.41 29.47
N LYS A 689 20.88 -4.29 29.28
CA LYS A 689 19.69 -4.43 30.14
C LYS A 689 19.90 -5.52 31.17
N LYS A 690 19.62 -5.22 32.44
CA LYS A 690 19.75 -6.16 33.55
C LYS A 690 18.72 -7.28 33.43
N LEU A 691 19.14 -8.52 33.65
CA LEU A 691 18.25 -9.67 33.77
C LEU A 691 17.77 -9.82 35.21
N GLY A 692 16.46 -10.08 35.38
CA GLY A 692 15.88 -10.42 36.68
C GLY A 692 16.33 -11.80 37.18
N SER A 693 15.93 -12.15 38.40
CA SER A 693 16.31 -13.41 39.06
C SER A 693 15.34 -14.58 38.81
N SER A 694 14.15 -14.29 38.27
CA SER A 694 13.10 -15.26 37.93
C SER A 694 12.31 -14.78 36.70
N ALA A 695 11.43 -15.62 36.18
CA ALA A 695 10.54 -15.28 35.07
C ALA A 695 9.57 -14.13 35.40
N ASP A 696 9.14 -14.02 36.66
CA ASP A 696 8.23 -12.96 37.14
C ASP A 696 8.96 -11.65 37.50
N ASP A 697 10.26 -11.74 37.80
CA ASP A 697 11.12 -10.62 38.23
C ASP A 697 11.88 -9.97 37.06
N THR A 698 11.94 -10.64 35.90
CA THR A 698 12.61 -10.10 34.72
C THR A 698 11.63 -9.34 33.83
N ASP A 699 11.96 -8.09 33.50
CA ASP A 699 11.26 -7.32 32.46
C ASP A 699 11.88 -7.53 31.07
N TYR A 700 12.98 -8.29 30.98
CA TYR A 700 13.70 -8.49 29.72
C TYR A 700 13.02 -9.55 28.84
N THR A 701 12.59 -9.12 27.65
CA THR A 701 12.11 -9.99 26.58
C THR A 701 13.00 -9.82 25.36
N LEU A 702 13.46 -10.94 24.80
CA LEU A 702 14.12 -11.00 23.51
C LEU A 702 13.07 -10.95 22.40
N TYR A 703 13.30 -10.14 21.38
CA TYR A 703 12.39 -9.98 20.24
C TYR A 703 13.06 -10.45 18.94
N HIS A 704 12.24 -10.81 17.96
CA HIS A 704 12.70 -10.98 16.58
C HIS A 704 13.18 -9.68 15.97
N ALA A 705 14.21 -9.79 15.14
CA ALA A 705 14.66 -8.67 14.32
C ALA A 705 13.49 -8.11 13.49
N PRO A 706 13.38 -6.78 13.37
CA PRO A 706 12.39 -6.19 12.49
C PRO A 706 12.70 -6.51 11.01
N LYS A 707 11.67 -6.47 10.16
CA LYS A 707 11.76 -6.76 8.71
C LYS A 707 12.93 -6.09 8.01
N PHE A 708 13.12 -4.81 8.30
CA PHE A 708 14.12 -4.01 7.63
C PHE A 708 15.54 -4.53 7.89
N ALA A 709 15.80 -5.07 9.08
CA ALA A 709 17.10 -5.63 9.44
C ALA A 709 17.37 -6.99 8.75
N GLN A 710 16.32 -7.67 8.29
CA GLN A 710 16.39 -8.94 7.57
C GLN A 710 16.53 -8.76 6.05
N ALA A 711 16.32 -7.54 5.56
CA ALA A 711 16.41 -7.23 4.14
C ALA A 711 17.86 -7.13 3.67
N VAL A 712 18.09 -7.59 2.44
CA VAL A 712 19.34 -7.47 1.70
C VAL A 712 19.19 -6.35 0.68
N GLY A 713 20.11 -5.38 0.71
CA GLY A 713 20.22 -4.37 -0.33
C GLY A 713 20.66 -4.99 -1.66
N TYR A 714 20.01 -4.64 -2.76
CA TYR A 714 20.35 -5.13 -4.08
C TYR A 714 20.41 -3.98 -5.09
N GLY A 715 21.54 -3.86 -5.79
CA GLY A 715 21.76 -2.89 -6.87
C GLY A 715 21.78 -3.56 -8.24
N ARG A 716 22.03 -2.76 -9.27
CA ARG A 716 22.17 -3.21 -10.66
C ARG A 716 23.32 -4.20 -10.86
N ASN A 717 24.33 -4.13 -9.99
CA ASN A 717 25.51 -5.01 -10.02
C ASN A 717 25.39 -6.24 -9.11
N GLY A 718 24.29 -6.40 -8.36
CA GLY A 718 24.08 -7.53 -7.47
C GLY A 718 23.81 -7.13 -6.01
N PRO A 719 23.98 -8.08 -5.07
CA PRO A 719 23.75 -7.83 -3.65
C PRO A 719 24.79 -6.85 -3.10
N VAL A 720 24.31 -5.94 -2.25
CA VAL A 720 25.12 -4.96 -1.53
C VAL A 720 25.32 -5.49 -0.11
N PRO A 721 26.58 -5.71 0.33
CA PRO A 721 26.85 -6.15 1.69
C PRO A 721 26.36 -5.09 2.69
N PRO A 722 25.79 -5.50 3.83
CA PRO A 722 25.43 -4.56 4.88
C PRO A 722 26.68 -3.81 5.37
N ALA A 723 26.52 -2.54 5.73
CA ALA A 723 27.58 -1.75 6.34
C ALA A 723 27.96 -2.39 7.69
N ARG A 724 29.02 -3.21 7.71
CA ARG A 724 29.55 -3.81 8.92
C ARG A 724 30.85 -3.11 9.29
N ASN A 725 30.91 -2.60 10.52
CA ASN A 725 32.18 -2.17 11.09
C ASN A 725 32.97 -3.38 11.59
N LEU A 726 33.59 -4.12 10.67
CA LEU A 726 34.46 -5.27 10.98
C LEU A 726 35.90 -4.86 11.33
N GLY A 727 36.13 -3.59 11.69
CA GLY A 727 37.47 -3.07 12.01
C GLY A 727 38.37 -2.80 10.79
N GLY A 728 37.80 -2.70 9.59
CA GLY A 728 38.48 -2.31 8.35
C GLY A 728 37.82 -1.10 7.67
N THR A 729 38.44 -0.57 6.60
CA THR A 729 37.85 0.52 5.80
C THR A 729 36.47 0.09 5.29
N PRO A 730 35.38 0.83 5.59
CA PRO A 730 34.06 0.48 5.11
C PRO A 730 34.05 0.38 3.58
N LEU A 731 33.55 -0.73 3.04
CA LEU A 731 33.20 -0.80 1.63
C LEU A 731 32.01 0.15 1.42
N THR A 732 32.28 1.33 0.86
CA THR A 732 31.26 2.31 0.55
C THR A 732 30.67 1.98 -0.81
N HIS A 733 29.41 1.53 -0.82
CA HIS A 733 28.62 1.37 -2.03
C HIS A 733 27.85 2.67 -2.28
N ASP A 734 27.93 3.19 -3.50
CA ASP A 734 27.27 4.44 -3.90
C ASP A 734 25.91 4.13 -4.57
N PRO A 735 24.77 4.42 -3.93
CA PRO A 735 23.45 4.22 -4.52
C PRO A 735 23.24 5.00 -5.83
N GLU A 736 23.92 6.12 -6.05
CA GLU A 736 23.79 6.90 -7.28
C GLU A 736 24.41 6.20 -8.49
N GLN A 737 25.46 5.41 -8.25
CA GLN A 737 26.13 4.62 -9.27
C GLN A 737 25.52 3.23 -9.43
N GLU A 738 25.21 2.56 -8.34
CA GLU A 738 24.83 1.14 -8.34
C GLU A 738 23.33 0.90 -8.18
N GLY A 739 22.57 1.87 -7.67
CA GLY A 739 21.14 1.77 -7.43
C GLY A 739 20.28 1.87 -8.69
N TYR A 740 18.99 1.65 -8.51
CA TYR A 740 17.96 1.73 -9.54
C TYR A 740 17.27 3.09 -9.55
N GLU A 741 17.05 3.64 -10.74
CA GLU A 741 16.12 4.76 -10.94
C GLU A 741 14.70 4.20 -10.96
N TYR A 742 13.76 4.83 -10.24
CA TYR A 742 12.39 4.31 -10.21
C TYR A 742 11.53 4.83 -11.36
N ILE A 743 11.48 6.15 -11.51
CA ILE A 743 10.54 6.84 -12.42
C ILE A 743 11.03 6.76 -13.86
N HIS A 744 10.14 6.37 -14.78
CA HIS A 744 10.41 6.44 -16.21
C HIS A 744 10.38 7.89 -16.70
N ASP A 745 11.48 8.38 -17.28
CA ASP A 745 11.55 9.69 -17.92
C ASP A 745 11.56 9.58 -19.45
N PRO A 746 10.49 9.99 -20.16
CA PRO A 746 10.43 10.00 -21.62
C PRO A 746 11.61 10.70 -22.30
N ALA A 747 12.18 11.72 -21.64
CA ALA A 747 13.21 12.57 -22.21
C ALA A 747 14.62 11.98 -22.10
N LYS A 748 14.82 10.95 -21.27
CA LYS A 748 16.12 10.30 -21.07
C LYS A 748 16.17 8.96 -21.80
N SER A 749 17.21 8.72 -22.59
CA SER A 749 17.40 7.42 -23.26
C SER A 749 17.65 6.26 -22.29
N SER A 750 18.19 6.53 -21.09
CA SER A 750 18.43 5.54 -20.04
C SER A 750 17.17 5.11 -19.28
N SER A 751 16.02 5.78 -19.53
CA SER A 751 14.78 5.54 -18.78
C SER A 751 14.15 4.17 -19.04
N SER A 752 14.60 3.45 -20.07
CA SER A 752 14.22 2.06 -20.28
C SER A 752 14.66 1.15 -19.13
N ASP A 753 15.68 1.53 -18.36
CA ASP A 753 16.18 0.72 -17.24
C ASP A 753 15.60 1.16 -15.89
N ALA A 754 14.72 2.16 -15.88
CA ALA A 754 13.98 2.53 -14.68
C ALA A 754 13.04 1.40 -14.23
N LEU A 755 12.81 1.24 -12.93
CA LEU A 755 12.00 0.15 -12.38
C LEU A 755 10.56 0.16 -12.90
N MET A 756 9.96 1.33 -13.17
CA MET A 756 8.66 1.41 -13.83
C MET A 756 8.66 0.76 -15.23
N SER A 757 9.76 0.88 -15.99
CA SER A 757 9.89 0.24 -17.31
C SER A 757 10.12 -1.27 -17.20
N VAL A 758 10.88 -1.70 -16.19
CA VAL A 758 11.05 -3.12 -15.85
C VAL A 758 9.71 -3.75 -15.46
N ALA A 759 8.94 -3.07 -14.61
CA ALA A 759 7.60 -3.47 -14.21
C ALA A 759 6.65 -3.54 -15.42
N ALA A 760 6.73 -2.57 -16.34
CA ALA A 760 5.92 -2.55 -17.56
C ALA A 760 6.25 -3.71 -18.51
N ASP A 761 7.53 -4.05 -18.66
CA ASP A 761 7.95 -5.20 -19.47
C ASP A 761 7.48 -6.52 -18.85
N PHE A 762 7.58 -6.65 -17.53
CA PHE A 762 7.04 -7.80 -16.81
C PHE A 762 5.51 -7.87 -16.90
N ALA A 763 4.82 -6.74 -16.76
CA ALA A 763 3.38 -6.63 -16.95
C ALA A 763 2.96 -7.06 -18.37
N ALA A 764 3.71 -6.69 -19.40
CA ALA A 764 3.46 -7.13 -20.76
C ALA A 764 3.55 -8.66 -20.90
N ILE A 765 4.55 -9.29 -20.27
CA ILE A 765 4.68 -10.76 -20.23
C ILE A 765 3.43 -11.39 -19.59
N LEU A 766 3.00 -10.89 -18.42
CA LEU A 766 1.79 -11.40 -17.75
C LEU A 766 0.53 -11.18 -18.59
N CYS A 767 0.38 -10.02 -19.25
CA CYS A 767 -0.77 -9.71 -20.10
C CYS A 767 -0.86 -10.65 -21.32
N LEU A 768 0.26 -10.93 -21.97
CA LEU A 768 0.32 -11.89 -23.08
C LEU A 768 -0.11 -13.28 -22.59
N GLY A 769 0.38 -13.73 -21.43
CA GLY A 769 -0.08 -14.97 -20.81
C GLY A 769 -1.59 -14.96 -20.52
N ALA A 770 -2.10 -13.90 -19.90
CA ALA A 770 -3.50 -13.81 -19.44
C ALA A 770 -4.48 -13.84 -20.61
N THR A 771 -4.10 -13.25 -21.73
CA THR A 771 -4.91 -13.22 -22.96
C THR A 771 -5.30 -14.63 -23.42
N THR A 772 -4.40 -15.61 -23.29
CA THR A 772 -4.65 -17.02 -23.65
C THR A 772 -5.70 -17.72 -22.79
N HIS A 773 -5.98 -17.22 -21.59
CA HIS A 773 -7.03 -17.73 -20.71
C HIS A 773 -8.42 -17.16 -21.03
N MET A 774 -8.46 -16.05 -21.76
CA MET A 774 -9.67 -15.23 -21.94
C MET A 774 -10.29 -15.34 -23.33
N SER A 775 -9.49 -15.68 -24.33
CA SER A 775 -9.92 -15.79 -25.72
C SER A 775 -9.31 -17.05 -26.35
N PRO A 776 -10.10 -17.89 -27.05
CA PRO A 776 -9.52 -18.90 -27.93
C PRO A 776 -8.81 -18.18 -29.09
N MET A 777 -7.61 -18.64 -29.45
CA MET A 777 -6.77 -17.98 -30.45
C MET A 777 -6.12 -18.98 -31.40
N GLN A 778 -5.88 -18.52 -32.63
CA GLN A 778 -5.09 -19.21 -33.64
C GLN A 778 -4.06 -18.24 -34.22
N ASP A 779 -2.89 -18.76 -34.60
CA ASP A 779 -1.91 -17.98 -35.35
C ASP A 779 -2.30 -17.86 -36.83
N SER A 780 -1.53 -17.07 -37.60
CA SER A 780 -1.74 -16.91 -39.05
C SER A 780 -1.50 -18.20 -39.87
N GLY A 781 -0.88 -19.23 -39.27
CA GLY A 781 -0.72 -20.56 -39.85
C GLY A 781 -1.86 -21.53 -39.52
N GLY A 782 -2.86 -21.11 -38.74
CA GLY A 782 -3.97 -21.95 -38.31
C GLY A 782 -3.66 -22.84 -37.10
N ASN A 783 -2.53 -22.63 -36.42
CA ASN A 783 -2.19 -23.37 -35.20
C ASN A 783 -2.98 -22.80 -34.03
N ASN A 784 -3.65 -23.67 -33.26
CA ASN A 784 -4.27 -23.27 -32.00
C ASN A 784 -3.21 -22.81 -31.00
N ILE A 785 -3.52 -21.73 -30.28
CA ILE A 785 -2.70 -21.23 -29.18
C ILE A 785 -3.33 -21.68 -27.88
N GLU A 786 -2.59 -22.50 -27.15
CA GLU A 786 -3.00 -23.05 -25.87
C GLU A 786 -2.84 -22.03 -24.73
N LYS A 787 -3.40 -22.36 -23.56
CA LYS A 787 -3.26 -21.54 -22.36
C LYS A 787 -1.82 -21.55 -21.85
N ILE A 788 -1.35 -20.37 -21.44
CA ILE A 788 -0.02 -20.14 -20.90
C ILE A 788 -0.09 -20.05 -19.38
N TYR A 789 0.72 -20.84 -18.70
CA TYR A 789 0.82 -20.92 -17.23
C TYR A 789 2.20 -20.48 -16.72
N GLN A 790 3.27 -20.66 -17.49
CA GLN A 790 4.66 -20.46 -17.04
C GLN A 790 5.02 -19.06 -16.54
N VAL A 791 4.37 -18.03 -17.08
CA VAL A 791 4.55 -16.64 -16.63
C VAL A 791 3.83 -16.34 -15.31
N PHE A 792 2.87 -17.17 -14.90
CA PHE A 792 2.11 -16.96 -13.69
C PHE A 792 2.76 -17.68 -12.52
N ARG A 793 3.10 -16.89 -11.51
CA ARG A 793 3.43 -17.36 -10.17
C ARG A 793 2.60 -16.57 -9.18
N ASN A 794 2.26 -17.22 -8.09
CA ASN A 794 1.54 -16.62 -7.00
C ASN A 794 2.51 -15.84 -6.12
N TRP A 795 2.68 -14.56 -6.43
CA TRP A 795 3.62 -13.67 -5.76
C TRP A 795 3.01 -13.07 -4.50
N SER A 796 3.77 -13.02 -3.40
CA SER A 796 3.59 -11.95 -2.40
C SER A 796 3.69 -10.60 -3.08
N LEU A 797 2.82 -9.65 -2.81
CA LEU A 797 2.86 -8.31 -3.41
C LEU A 797 3.68 -7.33 -2.54
N ASP A 798 3.82 -7.60 -1.24
CA ASP A 798 4.56 -6.72 -0.31
C ASP A 798 6.06 -7.01 -0.26
N ARG A 799 6.45 -8.28 -0.45
CA ARG A 799 7.82 -8.74 -0.26
C ARG A 799 8.30 -9.52 -1.47
N ARG A 800 9.61 -9.46 -1.69
CA ARG A 800 10.26 -10.14 -2.80
C ARG A 800 11.51 -10.86 -2.34
N ARG A 801 11.64 -12.11 -2.75
CA ARG A 801 12.85 -12.90 -2.49
C ARG A 801 13.95 -12.54 -3.49
N VAL A 802 15.21 -12.69 -3.07
CA VAL A 802 16.37 -12.50 -3.96
C VAL A 802 16.25 -13.38 -5.21
N ASN A 803 15.83 -14.65 -5.06
CA ASN A 803 15.71 -15.54 -6.20
C ASN A 803 14.61 -15.11 -7.19
N GLU A 804 13.51 -14.55 -6.70
CA GLU A 804 12.42 -14.02 -7.53
C GLU A 804 12.85 -12.75 -8.27
N TRP A 805 13.60 -11.86 -7.60
CA TRP A 805 14.20 -10.70 -8.26
C TRP A 805 15.18 -11.10 -9.37
N ARG A 806 15.99 -12.14 -9.14
CA ARG A 806 16.86 -12.72 -10.18
C ARG A 806 16.07 -13.32 -11.34
N MET A 807 14.96 -13.98 -11.04
CA MET A 807 14.09 -14.58 -12.06
C MET A 807 13.50 -13.52 -13.00
N ILE A 808 13.11 -12.37 -12.46
CA ILE A 808 12.41 -11.34 -13.24
C ILE A 808 13.38 -10.30 -13.82
N VAL A 809 14.32 -9.81 -13.00
CA VAL A 809 15.10 -8.59 -13.26
C VAL A 809 16.59 -8.88 -13.46
N ALA A 810 17.27 -9.46 -12.46
CA ALA A 810 18.74 -9.46 -12.42
C ALA A 810 19.40 -10.62 -13.19
N GLY A 811 18.67 -11.70 -13.47
CA GLY A 811 19.23 -12.95 -13.98
C GLY A 811 19.97 -13.76 -12.91
N GLY A 812 20.44 -14.95 -13.29
CA GLY A 812 21.15 -15.88 -12.39
C GLY A 812 20.23 -16.57 -11.37
N ALA A 813 18.96 -16.80 -11.70
CA ALA A 813 18.01 -17.45 -10.79
C ALA A 813 18.33 -18.94 -10.56
N LEU A 814 18.19 -19.37 -9.31
CA LEU A 814 18.23 -20.77 -8.91
C LEU A 814 16.97 -21.49 -9.40
N ASN A 815 17.10 -22.78 -9.72
CA ASN A 815 15.96 -23.60 -10.09
C ASN A 815 15.21 -24.04 -8.82
N GLU A 816 13.98 -23.56 -8.65
CA GLU A 816 13.14 -23.89 -7.49
C GLU A 816 12.39 -25.23 -7.63
N LYS A 817 12.48 -25.90 -8.78
CA LYS A 817 11.92 -27.26 -8.98
C LYS A 817 12.79 -28.36 -8.35
N GLY A 818 13.92 -28.00 -7.73
CA GLY A 818 14.83 -28.93 -7.08
C GLY A 818 15.51 -29.90 -8.05
N SER A 819 15.80 -31.12 -7.59
CA SER A 819 16.36 -32.19 -8.43
C SER A 819 15.39 -32.67 -9.51
N ASN A 820 14.08 -32.49 -9.29
CA ASN A 820 13.05 -32.87 -10.24
C ASN A 820 12.69 -31.73 -11.20
N ARG A 821 13.50 -31.59 -12.26
CA ARG A 821 13.22 -30.65 -13.36
C ARG A 821 11.98 -31.02 -14.17
N SER A 822 11.35 -32.17 -13.90
CA SER A 822 10.20 -32.68 -14.65
C SER A 822 8.83 -32.13 -14.21
N GLY A 823 8.77 -31.33 -13.14
CA GLY A 823 7.51 -30.90 -12.51
C GLY A 823 6.99 -29.50 -12.87
N TYR A 824 5.71 -29.31 -12.53
CA TYR A 824 5.04 -28.02 -12.40
C TYR A 824 5.63 -27.25 -11.21
N ASP A 825 5.93 -25.97 -11.36
CA ASP A 825 6.42 -25.14 -10.25
C ASP A 825 5.29 -25.00 -9.21
N SER A 826 5.57 -25.34 -7.95
CA SER A 826 4.58 -25.35 -6.87
C SER A 826 3.98 -23.97 -6.57
N LYS A 827 4.67 -22.90 -7.01
CA LYS A 827 4.25 -21.51 -6.88
C LYS A 827 3.39 -21.03 -8.05
N MET A 828 3.20 -21.82 -9.11
CA MET A 828 2.26 -21.50 -10.19
C MET A 828 0.80 -21.61 -9.71
N PRO A 829 -0.17 -21.03 -10.46
CA PRO A 829 -1.59 -21.13 -10.15
C PRO A 829 -2.03 -22.58 -9.89
N ALA A 830 -2.66 -22.83 -8.74
CA ALA A 830 -3.16 -24.14 -8.37
C ALA A 830 -4.63 -24.35 -8.75
N HIS A 831 -5.43 -23.27 -8.71
CA HIS A 831 -6.88 -23.34 -8.94
C HIS A 831 -7.20 -23.32 -10.43
N GLN A 832 -6.54 -22.42 -11.16
CA GLN A 832 -6.70 -22.23 -12.60
C GLN A 832 -5.46 -22.68 -13.39
N GLY A 833 -4.65 -23.57 -12.81
CA GLY A 833 -3.51 -24.22 -13.46
C GLY A 833 -3.92 -25.31 -14.47
N PRO A 834 -2.95 -25.97 -15.13
CA PRO A 834 -3.24 -27.08 -16.02
C PRO A 834 -3.82 -28.26 -15.23
N THR A 835 -4.97 -28.76 -15.67
CA THR A 835 -5.69 -29.87 -15.00
C THR A 835 -4.88 -31.18 -14.96
N ASP A 836 -4.07 -31.42 -15.99
CA ASP A 836 -3.09 -32.51 -16.06
C ASP A 836 -1.71 -31.92 -16.38
N PRO A 837 -0.86 -31.67 -15.35
CA PRO A 837 0.48 -31.14 -15.55
C PRO A 837 1.39 -32.05 -16.40
N SER A 838 1.17 -33.37 -16.37
CA SER A 838 1.97 -34.30 -17.16
C SER A 838 1.62 -34.21 -18.64
N ALA A 839 0.32 -34.12 -18.97
CA ALA A 839 -0.14 -33.90 -20.34
C ALA A 839 0.16 -32.49 -20.86
N TRP A 840 0.11 -31.47 -20.00
CA TRP A 840 0.57 -30.13 -20.35
C TRP A 840 2.03 -30.15 -20.76
N ARG A 841 2.90 -30.73 -19.92
CA ARG A 841 4.34 -30.79 -20.19
C ARG A 841 4.67 -31.63 -21.42
N SER A 842 4.07 -32.81 -21.58
CA SER A 842 4.37 -33.70 -22.71
C SER A 842 4.11 -33.03 -24.06
N ARG A 843 3.13 -32.13 -24.14
CA ARG A 843 2.87 -31.32 -25.35
C ARG A 843 4.01 -30.33 -25.64
N LEU A 844 4.56 -29.66 -24.62
CA LEU A 844 5.66 -28.70 -24.78
C LEU A 844 6.95 -29.39 -25.26
N LEU A 845 7.20 -30.59 -24.76
CA LEU A 845 8.39 -31.38 -25.10
C LEU A 845 8.30 -32.03 -26.50
N GLY A 846 7.10 -32.19 -27.06
CA GLY A 846 6.91 -33.00 -28.25
C GLY A 846 7.32 -34.48 -28.05
N ALA A 847 7.58 -35.20 -29.16
CA ALA A 847 8.00 -36.61 -29.11
C ALA A 847 9.53 -36.74 -29.15
N GLY A 848 10.17 -36.93 -27.99
CA GLY A 848 11.55 -37.44 -27.88
C GLY A 848 12.56 -36.57 -27.12
N ALA A 849 13.81 -37.03 -27.04
CA ALA A 849 14.88 -36.42 -26.24
C ALA A 849 15.34 -35.02 -26.71
N ALA A 850 15.14 -34.71 -28.00
CA ALA A 850 15.49 -33.41 -28.57
C ALA A 850 14.66 -32.27 -27.97
N GLY A 851 13.35 -32.48 -27.78
CA GLY A 851 12.48 -31.46 -27.20
C GLY A 851 12.71 -31.24 -25.70
N GLN A 852 13.12 -32.28 -24.96
CA GLN A 852 13.59 -32.11 -23.58
C GLN A 852 14.86 -31.25 -23.51
N THR A 853 15.80 -31.45 -24.43
CA THR A 853 17.02 -30.63 -24.49
C THR A 853 16.70 -29.16 -24.80
N ALA A 854 15.82 -28.91 -25.77
CA ALA A 854 15.38 -27.55 -26.12
C ALA A 854 14.64 -26.87 -24.95
N PHE A 855 13.77 -27.61 -24.26
CA PHE A 855 13.05 -27.12 -23.08
C PHE A 855 14.00 -26.76 -21.93
N ASP A 856 14.99 -27.62 -21.63
CA ASP A 856 15.97 -27.37 -20.58
C ASP A 856 16.89 -26.19 -20.91
N GLU A 857 17.27 -26.03 -22.18
CA GLU A 857 18.01 -24.85 -22.64
C GLU A 857 17.17 -23.57 -22.53
N GLY A 858 15.87 -23.64 -22.85
CA GLY A 858 14.94 -22.54 -22.67
C GLY A 858 14.82 -22.11 -21.21
N GLU A 859 14.59 -23.06 -20.29
CA GLU A 859 14.56 -22.80 -18.85
C GLU A 859 15.88 -22.22 -18.34
N GLN A 860 17.02 -22.78 -18.78
CA GLN A 860 18.34 -22.29 -18.39
C GLN A 860 18.55 -20.86 -18.87
N THR A 861 18.20 -20.55 -20.12
CA THR A 861 18.37 -19.22 -20.71
C THR A 861 17.50 -18.19 -19.98
N ALA A 862 16.24 -18.53 -19.71
CA ALA A 862 15.33 -17.66 -18.96
C ALA A 862 15.84 -17.37 -17.53
N ARG A 863 16.38 -18.38 -16.83
CA ARG A 863 16.99 -18.20 -15.50
C ARG A 863 18.29 -17.40 -15.54
N GLN A 864 19.13 -17.63 -16.55
CA GLN A 864 20.40 -16.94 -16.71
C GLN A 864 20.21 -15.44 -16.92
N LEU A 865 19.29 -15.05 -17.79
CA LEU A 865 19.08 -13.63 -18.13
C LEU A 865 18.07 -12.92 -17.22
N GLY A 866 17.09 -13.64 -16.70
CA GLY A 866 15.88 -13.05 -16.13
C GLY A 866 14.86 -12.71 -17.21
N TRP A 867 13.56 -12.73 -16.87
CA TRP A 867 12.46 -12.66 -17.84
C TRP A 867 12.42 -11.34 -18.62
N VAL A 868 12.60 -10.21 -17.95
CA VAL A 868 12.56 -8.88 -18.59
C VAL A 868 13.72 -8.72 -19.58
N LYS A 869 14.93 -9.12 -19.17
CA LYS A 869 16.10 -9.04 -20.05
C LYS A 869 15.99 -10.01 -21.23
N LEU A 870 15.49 -11.23 -20.99
CA LEU A 870 15.20 -12.21 -22.05
C LEU A 870 14.26 -11.61 -23.12
N LEU A 871 13.15 -11.00 -22.70
CA LEU A 871 12.21 -10.33 -23.61
C LEU A 871 12.90 -9.23 -24.43
N ARG A 872 13.71 -8.38 -23.78
CA ARG A 872 14.40 -7.25 -24.44
C ARG A 872 15.41 -7.73 -25.48
N GLU A 873 16.27 -8.68 -25.11
CA GLU A 873 17.30 -9.21 -26.02
C GLU A 873 16.65 -9.99 -27.18
N TRP A 874 15.62 -10.80 -26.91
CA TRP A 874 14.86 -11.47 -27.97
C TRP A 874 14.21 -10.46 -28.92
N LEU A 875 13.55 -9.42 -28.40
CA LEU A 875 12.87 -8.42 -29.22
C LEU A 875 13.86 -7.65 -30.11
N GLU A 876 15.09 -7.42 -29.64
CA GLU A 876 16.14 -6.79 -30.44
C GLU A 876 16.61 -7.68 -31.60
N VAL A 877 16.81 -8.98 -31.35
CA VAL A 877 17.11 -9.97 -32.42
C VAL A 877 15.98 -10.00 -33.43
N THR A 878 14.73 -10.01 -32.97
CA THR A 878 13.53 -10.03 -33.81
C THR A 878 13.38 -8.73 -34.63
N ARG A 879 13.75 -7.57 -34.08
CA ARG A 879 13.68 -6.28 -34.78
C ARG A 879 14.77 -6.13 -35.85
N THR A 880 15.94 -6.71 -35.64
CA THR A 880 17.09 -6.51 -36.53
C THR A 880 16.92 -7.26 -37.85
N SER A 881 16.83 -6.52 -38.96
CA SER A 881 16.69 -7.11 -40.29
C SER A 881 17.87 -8.03 -40.64
N GLY A 882 17.57 -9.19 -41.22
CA GLY A 882 18.58 -10.17 -41.66
C GLY A 882 19.11 -11.11 -40.57
N GLN A 883 18.72 -10.92 -39.30
CA GLN A 883 19.08 -11.86 -38.22
C GLN A 883 18.21 -13.12 -38.27
N ASN A 884 18.85 -14.28 -38.31
CA ASN A 884 18.19 -15.57 -38.18
C ASN A 884 17.92 -15.85 -36.69
N PRO A 885 16.64 -15.98 -36.27
CA PRO A 885 16.28 -16.20 -34.87
C PRO A 885 16.63 -17.63 -34.40
N LEU A 886 16.95 -18.54 -35.32
CA LEU A 886 17.37 -19.91 -35.03
C LEU A 886 18.89 -20.11 -35.18
N ASP A 887 19.67 -19.03 -35.29
CA ASP A 887 21.14 -19.11 -35.33
C ASP A 887 21.71 -19.59 -34.00
N THR A 888 22.69 -20.49 -34.06
CA THR A 888 23.44 -20.97 -32.89
C THR A 888 24.48 -19.98 -32.40
N ASN A 889 24.70 -18.89 -33.15
CA ASN A 889 25.49 -17.74 -32.71
C ASN A 889 24.60 -16.66 -32.08
N ALA A 890 25.19 -15.86 -31.21
CA ALA A 890 24.55 -14.69 -30.63
C ALA A 890 24.72 -13.47 -31.54
N MET A 891 23.68 -12.65 -31.69
CA MET A 891 23.79 -11.34 -32.35
C MET A 891 24.76 -10.39 -31.63
N ARG A 892 24.86 -10.48 -30.29
CA ARG A 892 25.74 -9.63 -29.46
C ARG A 892 26.71 -10.50 -28.64
N PRO A 893 27.99 -10.11 -28.52
CA PRO A 893 28.95 -10.82 -27.66
C PRO A 893 28.47 -10.87 -26.20
N GLY A 894 28.62 -12.03 -25.56
CA GLY A 894 28.24 -12.24 -24.15
C GLY A 894 26.76 -12.59 -23.92
N ASN A 895 25.92 -12.51 -24.95
CA ASN A 895 24.54 -13.00 -24.89
C ASN A 895 24.44 -14.49 -25.27
N PRO A 896 23.38 -15.19 -24.85
CA PRO A 896 23.00 -16.49 -25.41
C PRO A 896 22.78 -16.41 -26.92
N SER A 897 22.84 -17.57 -27.60
CA SER A 897 22.57 -17.66 -29.04
C SER A 897 21.15 -17.17 -29.39
N ASN A 898 20.94 -16.75 -30.63
CA ASN A 898 19.61 -16.34 -31.08
C ASN A 898 18.59 -17.49 -30.88
N GLN A 899 19.02 -18.73 -31.15
CA GLN A 899 18.23 -19.94 -30.89
C GLN A 899 17.89 -20.10 -29.40
N ALA A 900 18.86 -19.94 -28.50
CA ALA A 900 18.63 -20.04 -27.06
C ALA A 900 17.67 -18.96 -26.56
N LEU A 901 17.75 -17.73 -27.07
CA LEU A 901 16.80 -16.66 -26.77
C LEU A 901 15.37 -17.03 -27.20
N ASN A 902 15.21 -17.59 -28.40
CA ASN A 902 13.91 -18.05 -28.90
C ASN A 902 13.36 -19.22 -28.07
N ARG A 903 14.20 -20.19 -27.69
CA ARG A 903 13.83 -21.27 -26.77
C ARG A 903 13.44 -20.77 -25.39
N GLY A 904 14.15 -19.77 -24.87
CA GLY A 904 13.82 -19.12 -23.61
C GLY A 904 12.44 -18.46 -23.65
N MET A 905 12.11 -17.76 -24.73
CA MET A 905 10.79 -17.16 -24.93
C MET A 905 9.69 -18.20 -25.12
N ALA A 906 9.96 -19.28 -25.86
CA ALA A 906 9.01 -20.38 -26.02
C ALA A 906 8.72 -21.07 -24.67
N TRP A 907 9.77 -21.32 -23.87
CA TRP A 907 9.62 -21.84 -22.51
C TRP A 907 8.77 -20.92 -21.64
N LEU A 908 9.06 -19.61 -21.66
CA LEU A 908 8.34 -18.63 -20.84
C LEU A 908 6.84 -18.60 -21.17
N PHE A 909 6.49 -18.80 -22.44
CA PHE A 909 5.11 -18.74 -22.93
C PHE A 909 4.46 -20.10 -23.17
N ASP A 910 4.98 -21.20 -22.64
CA ASP A 910 4.42 -22.55 -22.84
C ASP A 910 4.18 -22.89 -24.33
N LEU A 911 5.15 -22.55 -25.16
CA LEU A 911 5.17 -22.87 -26.59
C LEU A 911 6.23 -23.94 -26.87
N VAL A 912 6.00 -24.71 -27.93
CA VAL A 912 6.92 -25.75 -28.40
C VAL A 912 8.23 -25.16 -28.93
N ASP A 913 9.28 -26.00 -29.08
CA ASP A 913 10.57 -25.57 -29.67
C ASP A 913 10.33 -24.82 -30.99
N PRO A 914 10.80 -23.57 -31.14
CA PRO A 914 10.52 -22.76 -32.34
C PRO A 914 11.13 -23.39 -33.60
N THR A 915 10.31 -23.51 -34.63
CA THR A 915 10.72 -23.99 -35.96
C THR A 915 10.49 -22.92 -37.03
N PRO A 916 11.16 -23.00 -38.19
CA PRO A 916 10.83 -22.13 -39.32
C PRO A 916 9.35 -22.26 -39.67
N ALA A 917 8.65 -21.14 -39.73
CA ALA A 917 7.25 -21.12 -40.12
C ALA A 917 7.12 -21.38 -41.63
N PRO A 918 6.18 -22.24 -42.07
CA PRO A 918 5.99 -22.58 -43.47
C PRO A 918 5.45 -21.43 -44.32
#